data_AF-A0A8C1J437-F1
#
_entry.id   AF-A0A8C1J437-F1
#
_cell.length_a   1.000
_cell.length_b   1.000
_cell.length_c   1.000
_cell.angle_alpha   90.00
_cell.angle_beta   90.00
_cell.angle_gamma   90.00
#
_symmetry.space_group_name_H-M   'P 1'
#
loop_
_entity.id
_entity.type
_entity.pdbx_description
1 polymer ?
#
loop_
_entity_poly.entity_id
_entity_poly.type
_entity_poly.pdbx_seq_one_letter_code
_entity_poly.pdbx_strand_id
1 'polypeptide(L)'
;MLWKTGLIFLCWGLTSGELQDSQSGTPATPARRTLDFGYVPSGVYDTVAYYEPGAIGILFNMMHAFLYVVQPNPFPEDLVIRVAKDKFGAIQSEYQKVIYYEIGFVVCTALGLLFTVLLPLVGLLFCLCRCCDNCGGEMHQRQRKNTDCLRGLLTTLLLTTTFIITAGVLCAYAANQNLSSQLKSMRRLVKSNLKDLHTFANQTPAQIDYLISQYGTVEHHVLYDLDNVGLLLGGRIHEELGKDVQPALNAALSMTGTMRDTKDALENVSLTLETLQEGTVKLQANLSLVRGSLSNALNDPVCTDPRSSEICRNIRSTLPRLEIAANYSSLPDVTNQLDKVNEVLETDLGQIVEKGYTSFNDTPTLVTDQTRNIVEGVKVLLDDIGSNISTFTKLFPVHSSLTNFTKMISHTHSQIEDIYPQVDQMDFYRWICCITLCCMVVLILTFNFLGLLCGILGFDRHATPTTRGCVSNTGGNLLMAGVGFSFLFSWVLMGVITALFLVGGSLEKLVCEPFQTRQLFKGFTLNSEFKQLDNCKDNRGIYSALHLDKIFNISAFLNTSVYSKYVSRKFEGMKVDLRGIILLESEGKQNLISFTKTGINEIDFAAYLEEVNKGVTRINLVDFASQLDAQADQLFKGTLQTSLKGHANTIRQIHIQQVIPLEQSMKYVKARVSLPVIANTFWFGLGCSTLFLLPSIILSVKLAKFYRRMDTEDVYDDIPTYDTMTRFPRASAPPHHADW
;
A
#
# COMPACT_ATOMS: atom_id res chain seq x y z
N MET A 1 33.21 -25.99 -28.91
CA MET A 1 32.29 -26.21 -27.76
C MET A 1 30.91 -25.54 -27.90
N LEU A 2 30.62 -24.78 -28.97
CA LEU A 2 29.42 -23.93 -29.09
C LEU A 2 28.05 -24.63 -29.15
N TRP A 3 27.97 -25.96 -29.30
CA TRP A 3 26.69 -26.68 -29.41
C TRP A 3 25.99 -26.96 -28.06
N LYS A 4 26.74 -26.98 -26.93
CA LYS A 4 26.17 -27.36 -25.62
C LYS A 4 25.43 -26.23 -24.90
N THR A 5 25.71 -24.96 -25.20
CA THR A 5 25.12 -23.81 -24.49
C THR A 5 23.70 -23.49 -24.93
N GLY A 6 23.35 -23.69 -26.21
CA GLY A 6 22.02 -23.37 -26.75
C GLY A 6 20.87 -24.26 -26.25
N LEU A 7 21.18 -25.45 -25.72
CA LEU A 7 20.19 -26.45 -25.30
C LEU A 7 19.81 -26.39 -23.81
N ILE A 8 20.53 -25.60 -22.99
CA ILE A 8 20.37 -25.57 -21.53
C ILE A 8 19.41 -24.46 -21.06
N PHE A 9 19.23 -23.39 -21.85
CA PHE A 9 18.36 -22.26 -21.50
C PHE A 9 16.85 -22.50 -21.66
N LEU A 10 16.42 -23.67 -22.15
CA LEU A 10 15.02 -23.95 -22.48
C LEU A 10 14.16 -24.50 -21.31
N CYS A 11 14.72 -24.67 -20.11
CA CYS A 11 14.04 -25.38 -19.00
C CYS A 11 13.97 -24.64 -17.64
N TRP A 12 14.47 -23.40 -17.53
CA TRP A 12 14.49 -22.65 -16.26
C TRP A 12 13.48 -21.48 -16.28
N GLY A 13 12.21 -21.81 -16.18
CA GLY A 13 11.12 -20.83 -16.23
C GLY A 13 9.80 -21.32 -15.64
N LEU A 14 9.82 -21.99 -14.48
CA LEU A 14 8.62 -22.39 -13.72
C LEU A 14 8.99 -22.83 -12.28
N THR A 15 9.23 -21.88 -11.36
CA THR A 15 9.09 -22.05 -9.89
C THR A 15 9.46 -20.75 -9.14
N SER A 16 8.47 -20.01 -8.66
CA SER A 16 8.57 -19.00 -7.60
C SER A 16 7.15 -18.69 -7.13
N GLY A 17 6.83 -19.02 -5.87
CA GLY A 17 5.53 -18.74 -5.28
C GLY A 17 5.73 -18.05 -3.93
N GLU A 18 4.97 -16.99 -3.67
CA GLU A 18 5.14 -16.18 -2.45
C GLU A 18 4.11 -16.48 -1.36
N LEU A 19 4.66 -16.82 -0.20
CA LEU A 19 4.08 -16.83 1.16
C LEU A 19 3.46 -15.53 1.70
N GLN A 20 2.18 -15.53 2.11
CA GLN A 20 1.64 -14.71 3.22
C GLN A 20 1.67 -13.15 3.08
N ASP A 21 1.03 -12.33 3.94
CA ASP A 21 0.06 -12.55 5.02
C ASP A 21 -0.88 -11.33 5.13
N SER A 22 -2.03 -11.53 5.78
CA SER A 22 -2.92 -10.44 6.19
C SER A 22 -2.89 -10.25 7.71
N GLN A 23 -2.62 -9.03 8.16
CA GLN A 23 -2.62 -8.73 9.58
C GLN A 23 -3.30 -7.34 9.87
N SER A 24 -4.42 -7.32 10.59
CA SER A 24 -5.25 -6.15 10.96
C SER A 24 -4.57 -5.05 11.82
N GLY A 25 -5.32 -4.06 12.35
CA GLY A 25 -4.79 -2.98 13.21
C GLY A 25 -5.10 -3.15 14.72
N THR A 26 -4.73 -2.14 15.52
CA THR A 26 -5.07 -2.02 16.96
C THR A 26 -5.29 -0.53 17.28
N PRO A 27 -6.36 -0.13 18.00
CA PRO A 27 -6.70 1.28 18.21
C PRO A 27 -5.94 1.91 19.40
N ALA A 28 -5.69 3.22 19.33
CA ALA A 28 -5.08 3.97 20.44
C ALA A 28 -5.55 5.44 20.50
N THR A 29 -5.96 5.87 21.71
CA THR A 29 -6.13 7.26 22.18
C THR A 29 -7.17 8.17 21.50
N PRO A 30 -7.72 9.18 22.23
CA PRO A 30 -8.72 10.08 21.68
C PRO A 30 -8.17 10.97 20.57
N ALA A 31 -9.03 11.33 19.61
CA ALA A 31 -8.62 11.97 18.38
C ALA A 31 -8.00 13.35 18.60
N ARG A 32 -6.74 13.51 18.17
CA ARG A 32 -6.38 14.75 17.46
C ARG A 32 -7.38 14.88 16.31
N ARG A 33 -8.14 15.98 16.27
CA ARG A 33 -8.93 16.33 15.09
C ARG A 33 -7.94 16.57 13.95
N THR A 34 -7.76 15.57 13.09
CA THR A 34 -6.96 15.70 11.87
C THR A 34 -7.69 16.68 10.96
N LEU A 35 -7.03 17.78 10.58
CA LEU A 35 -7.55 18.69 9.56
C LEU A 35 -7.74 17.90 8.27
N ASP A 36 -8.99 17.69 7.87
CA ASP A 36 -9.32 17.07 6.60
C ASP A 36 -9.28 18.13 5.51
N PHE A 37 -8.23 18.09 4.70
CA PHE A 37 -8.04 18.95 3.53
C PHE A 37 -8.70 18.39 2.28
N GLY A 38 -9.42 17.27 2.40
CA GLY A 38 -10.02 16.53 1.30
C GLY A 38 -8.99 15.91 0.35
N TYR A 39 -9.49 15.46 -0.81
CA TYR A 39 -8.68 14.91 -1.88
C TYR A 39 -8.50 15.95 -3.00
N VAL A 40 -7.25 16.23 -3.36
CA VAL A 40 -6.91 17.09 -4.51
C VAL A 40 -7.60 16.55 -5.77
N PRO A 41 -8.37 17.35 -6.52
CA PRO A 41 -9.13 16.89 -7.68
C PRO A 41 -8.26 16.19 -8.73
N SER A 42 -8.36 14.86 -8.80
CA SER A 42 -7.58 14.01 -9.70
C SER A 42 -8.20 13.91 -11.10
N GLY A 43 -7.35 13.93 -12.13
CA GLY A 43 -7.78 13.64 -13.49
C GLY A 43 -8.18 12.19 -13.72
N VAL A 44 -9.13 11.99 -14.64
CA VAL A 44 -9.29 10.70 -15.32
C VAL A 44 -8.28 10.70 -16.48
N TYR A 45 -7.35 9.75 -16.45
CA TYR A 45 -6.33 9.55 -17.48
C TYR A 45 -6.62 8.26 -18.24
N ASP A 46 -6.54 8.30 -19.56
CA ASP A 46 -6.95 7.19 -20.45
C ASP A 46 -5.80 6.19 -20.73
N THR A 47 -4.53 6.59 -20.55
CA THR A 47 -3.37 5.80 -20.99
C THR A 47 -3.03 4.65 -20.04
N VAL A 48 -3.30 3.42 -20.47
CA VAL A 48 -2.83 2.19 -19.80
C VAL A 48 -1.48 1.76 -20.38
N ALA A 49 -0.40 1.94 -19.62
CA ALA A 49 0.98 1.68 -20.05
C ALA A 49 1.45 0.22 -19.88
N TYR A 50 0.58 -0.76 -20.14
CA TYR A 50 0.93 -2.19 -20.09
C TYR A 50 1.07 -2.77 -21.50
N TYR A 51 2.21 -3.43 -21.76
CA TYR A 51 2.50 -4.11 -23.03
C TYR A 51 2.90 -5.55 -22.75
N GLU A 52 2.22 -6.50 -23.40
CA GLU A 52 2.53 -7.92 -23.31
C GLU A 52 2.88 -8.47 -24.69
N PRO A 53 4.03 -9.16 -24.85
CA PRO A 53 4.57 -9.57 -26.16
C PRO A 53 3.86 -10.78 -26.78
N GLY A 54 3.12 -11.55 -25.96
CA GLY A 54 2.58 -12.85 -26.34
C GLY A 54 3.64 -13.80 -26.91
N ALA A 55 3.21 -14.73 -27.77
CA ALA A 55 4.09 -15.73 -28.39
C ALA A 55 5.18 -15.12 -29.30
N ILE A 56 5.02 -13.88 -29.77
CA ILE A 56 6.04 -13.20 -30.58
C ILE A 56 7.30 -12.89 -29.72
N GLY A 57 7.17 -12.89 -28.38
CA GLY A 57 8.28 -12.83 -27.41
C GLY A 57 9.42 -13.85 -27.62
N ILE A 58 9.16 -14.99 -28.25
CA ILE A 58 10.21 -15.99 -28.55
C ILE A 58 11.07 -15.52 -29.73
N LEU A 59 10.42 -15.01 -30.78
CA LEU A 59 11.10 -14.35 -31.88
C LEU A 59 11.84 -13.09 -31.39
N PHE A 60 11.31 -12.41 -30.36
CA PHE A 60 11.93 -11.22 -29.74
C PHE A 60 13.36 -11.48 -29.28
N ASN A 61 13.54 -12.51 -28.47
CA ASN A 61 14.84 -12.86 -27.94
C ASN A 61 15.80 -13.38 -29.03
N MET A 62 15.29 -14.08 -30.04
CA MET A 62 16.11 -14.64 -31.12
C MET A 62 16.66 -13.58 -32.09
N MET A 63 15.86 -12.55 -32.42
CA MET A 63 16.32 -11.39 -33.18
C MET A 63 17.43 -10.64 -32.45
N HIS A 64 17.22 -10.33 -31.16
CA HIS A 64 18.22 -9.65 -30.33
C HIS A 64 19.52 -10.46 -30.26
N ALA A 65 19.43 -11.77 -30.00
CA ALA A 65 20.61 -12.64 -29.90
C ALA A 65 21.50 -12.60 -31.15
N PHE A 66 20.90 -12.55 -32.36
CA PHE A 66 21.66 -12.39 -33.59
C PHE A 66 22.25 -10.98 -33.75
N LEU A 67 21.54 -9.92 -33.36
CA LEU A 67 22.13 -8.57 -33.34
C LEU A 67 23.29 -8.43 -32.35
N TYR A 68 23.28 -9.10 -31.19
CA TYR A 68 24.43 -9.11 -30.29
C TYR A 68 25.61 -9.94 -30.83
N VAL A 69 25.40 -10.82 -31.82
CA VAL A 69 26.48 -11.51 -32.55
C VAL A 69 27.04 -10.66 -33.69
N VAL A 70 26.19 -9.91 -34.40
CA VAL A 70 26.60 -8.95 -35.45
C VAL A 70 27.27 -7.72 -34.84
N GLN A 71 26.69 -7.19 -33.75
CA GLN A 71 27.08 -5.97 -33.07
C GLN A 71 27.13 -6.22 -31.55
N PRO A 72 28.26 -6.77 -31.05
CA PRO A 72 28.46 -7.02 -29.62
C PRO A 72 28.88 -5.75 -28.84
N ASN A 73 29.23 -4.67 -29.53
CA ASN A 73 29.76 -3.46 -28.89
C ASN A 73 28.63 -2.64 -28.22
N PRO A 74 28.87 -2.01 -27.06
CA PRO A 74 27.91 -1.11 -26.42
C PRO A 74 27.77 0.21 -27.21
N PHE A 75 26.64 0.90 -27.02
CA PHE A 75 26.32 2.16 -27.69
C PHE A 75 27.42 3.23 -27.50
N PRO A 76 27.95 3.83 -28.59
CA PRO A 76 29.08 4.75 -28.51
C PRO A 76 28.62 6.18 -28.19
N GLU A 77 28.15 6.42 -26.95
CA GLU A 77 27.70 7.74 -26.46
C GLU A 77 28.67 8.86 -26.87
N ASP A 78 29.96 8.61 -26.64
CA ASP A 78 31.09 9.52 -26.85
C ASP A 78 31.31 9.95 -28.32
N LEU A 79 30.85 9.14 -29.27
CA LEU A 79 30.90 9.41 -30.72
C LEU A 79 29.67 10.24 -31.15
N VAL A 80 28.49 9.85 -30.70
CA VAL A 80 27.21 10.52 -31.01
C VAL A 80 27.22 11.97 -30.51
N ILE A 81 27.75 12.22 -29.30
CA ILE A 81 27.90 13.58 -28.73
C ILE A 81 28.74 14.50 -29.64
N ARG A 82 29.79 13.97 -30.27
CA ARG A 82 30.66 14.73 -31.18
C ARG A 82 29.98 14.98 -32.52
N VAL A 83 29.37 13.96 -33.12
CA VAL A 83 28.63 14.09 -34.39
C VAL A 83 27.45 15.07 -34.29
N ALA A 84 26.76 15.11 -33.14
CA ALA A 84 25.66 16.04 -32.88
C ALA A 84 26.13 17.51 -32.77
N LYS A 85 27.32 17.75 -32.20
CA LYS A 85 27.90 19.10 -32.05
C LYS A 85 28.56 19.61 -33.33
N ASP A 86 29.32 18.75 -34.00
CA ASP A 86 30.28 19.12 -35.05
C ASP A 86 29.86 18.58 -36.42
N LYS A 87 28.57 18.78 -36.73
CA LYS A 87 27.80 18.33 -37.91
C LYS A 87 28.64 17.70 -39.04
N PHE A 88 28.67 16.37 -39.06
CA PHE A 88 29.37 15.51 -40.03
C PHE A 88 30.91 15.61 -40.08
N GLY A 89 31.54 16.72 -39.68
CA GLY A 89 33.01 16.86 -39.63
C GLY A 89 33.68 15.79 -38.77
N ALA A 90 33.12 15.54 -37.57
CA ALA A 90 33.60 14.50 -36.66
C ALA A 90 33.55 13.06 -37.23
N ILE A 91 32.68 12.77 -38.21
CA ILE A 91 32.60 11.45 -38.85
C ILE A 91 33.83 11.23 -39.74
N GLN A 92 34.32 12.28 -40.40
CA GLN A 92 35.48 12.20 -41.29
C GLN A 92 36.80 11.99 -40.54
N SER A 93 36.92 12.52 -39.31
CA SER A 93 38.11 12.31 -38.47
C SER A 93 38.15 10.95 -37.76
N GLU A 94 37.00 10.36 -37.45
CA GLU A 94 36.88 9.14 -36.60
C GLU A 94 36.28 7.93 -37.34
N TYR A 95 36.35 7.94 -38.68
CA TYR A 95 35.75 6.91 -39.55
C TYR A 95 36.16 5.46 -39.18
N GLN A 96 37.38 5.27 -38.65
CA GLN A 96 37.84 3.96 -38.19
C GLN A 96 37.03 3.42 -37.00
N LYS A 97 36.61 4.28 -36.07
CA LYS A 97 35.75 3.88 -34.94
C LYS A 97 34.34 3.54 -35.40
N VAL A 98 33.81 4.27 -36.38
CA VAL A 98 32.51 3.97 -37.03
C VAL A 98 32.55 2.60 -37.71
N ILE A 99 33.59 2.33 -38.51
CA ILE A 99 33.75 1.06 -39.22
C ILE A 99 34.03 -0.10 -38.27
N TYR A 100 34.81 0.10 -37.21
CA TYR A 100 35.06 -0.95 -36.21
C TYR A 100 33.79 -1.29 -35.42
N TYR A 101 32.96 -0.29 -35.10
CA TYR A 101 31.64 -0.53 -34.52
C TYR A 101 30.79 -1.34 -35.50
N GLU A 102 30.47 -0.85 -36.69
CA GLU A 102 29.56 -1.53 -37.63
C GLU A 102 30.20 -2.69 -38.44
N ILE A 103 31.33 -3.24 -37.99
CA ILE A 103 32.12 -4.21 -38.77
C ILE A 103 31.33 -5.49 -39.13
N GLY A 104 30.48 -5.98 -38.22
CA GLY A 104 29.63 -7.13 -38.49
C GLY A 104 28.54 -6.84 -39.53
N PHE A 105 27.96 -5.63 -39.51
CA PHE A 105 27.03 -5.19 -40.55
C PHE A 105 27.74 -5.08 -41.91
N VAL A 106 28.93 -4.49 -41.96
CA VAL A 106 29.74 -4.40 -43.19
C VAL A 106 30.04 -5.79 -43.77
N VAL A 107 30.43 -6.77 -42.94
CA VAL A 107 30.68 -8.15 -43.38
C VAL A 107 29.41 -8.83 -43.89
N CYS A 108 28.29 -8.72 -43.16
CA CYS A 108 27.02 -9.30 -43.59
C CYS A 108 26.48 -8.65 -44.88
N THR A 109 26.60 -7.33 -45.04
CA THR A 109 26.23 -6.62 -46.27
C THR A 109 27.13 -6.99 -47.44
N ALA A 110 28.45 -7.14 -47.25
CA ALA A 110 29.35 -7.60 -48.29
C ALA A 110 29.00 -9.03 -48.78
N LEU A 111 28.67 -9.94 -47.86
CA LEU A 111 28.23 -11.30 -48.20
C LEU A 111 26.86 -11.30 -48.94
N GLY A 112 25.92 -10.46 -48.51
CA GLY A 112 24.62 -10.29 -49.17
C GLY A 112 24.74 -9.76 -50.60
N LEU A 113 25.54 -8.71 -50.81
CA LEU A 113 25.83 -8.15 -52.13
C LEU A 113 26.57 -9.15 -53.02
N LEU A 114 27.54 -9.90 -52.48
CA LEU A 114 28.24 -10.96 -53.20
C LEU A 114 27.29 -12.06 -53.68
N PHE A 115 26.33 -12.48 -52.84
CA PHE A 115 25.27 -13.41 -53.23
C PHE A 115 24.39 -12.83 -54.35
N THR A 116 23.96 -11.57 -54.23
CA THR A 116 23.12 -10.88 -55.22
C THR A 116 23.79 -10.75 -56.59
N VAL A 117 25.12 -10.64 -56.66
CA VAL A 117 25.88 -10.61 -57.92
C VAL A 117 26.21 -12.01 -58.44
N LEU A 118 26.68 -12.93 -57.58
CA LEU A 118 27.09 -14.27 -58.01
C LEU A 118 25.93 -15.16 -58.43
N LEU A 119 24.77 -15.07 -57.77
CA LEU A 119 23.67 -16.00 -58.05
C LEU A 119 23.06 -15.87 -59.47
N PRO A 120 22.80 -14.67 -60.03
CA PRO A 120 22.35 -14.57 -61.42
C PRO A 120 23.44 -14.97 -62.43
N LEU A 121 24.73 -14.73 -62.12
CA LEU A 121 25.85 -15.21 -62.95
C LEU A 121 25.91 -16.75 -62.96
N VAL A 122 25.82 -17.39 -61.79
CA VAL A 122 25.74 -18.86 -61.67
C VAL A 122 24.47 -19.40 -62.33
N GLY A 123 23.34 -18.72 -62.23
CA GLY A 123 22.10 -19.09 -62.91
C GLY A 123 22.21 -19.04 -64.43
N LEU A 124 22.84 -17.99 -64.97
CA LEU A 124 23.12 -17.84 -66.41
C LEU A 124 24.12 -18.89 -66.90
N LEU A 125 25.22 -19.11 -66.17
CA LEU A 125 26.19 -20.17 -66.48
C LEU A 125 25.55 -21.56 -66.40
N PHE A 126 24.70 -21.83 -65.41
CA PHE A 126 23.95 -23.09 -65.30
C PHE A 126 22.95 -23.26 -66.44
N CYS A 127 22.29 -22.18 -66.88
CA CYS A 127 21.38 -22.20 -68.02
C CYS A 127 22.13 -22.51 -69.33
N LEU A 128 23.22 -21.80 -69.63
CA LEU A 128 24.07 -22.07 -70.81
C LEU A 128 24.66 -23.48 -70.77
N CYS A 129 25.22 -23.89 -69.63
CA CYS A 129 25.72 -25.24 -69.40
C CYS A 129 24.64 -26.30 -69.68
N ARG A 130 23.40 -26.05 -69.24
CA ARG A 130 22.23 -26.91 -69.46
C ARG A 130 21.77 -26.95 -70.93
N CYS A 131 21.89 -25.83 -71.66
CA CYS A 131 21.60 -25.78 -73.10
C CYS A 131 22.67 -26.47 -73.95
N CYS A 132 23.90 -26.61 -73.45
CA CYS A 132 24.97 -27.43 -74.03
C CYS A 132 25.01 -28.84 -73.40
N ASP A 133 23.86 -29.38 -73.01
CA ASP A 133 23.61 -30.66 -72.32
C ASP A 133 24.38 -30.94 -71.02
N ASN A 134 25.33 -30.11 -70.63
CA ASN A 134 26.07 -30.24 -69.39
C ASN A 134 25.20 -29.81 -68.18
N CYS A 135 25.75 -29.87 -66.96
CA CYS A 135 25.03 -29.55 -65.72
C CYS A 135 23.70 -30.31 -65.50
N GLY A 136 23.50 -31.44 -66.21
CA GLY A 136 22.27 -32.22 -66.19
C GLY A 136 21.20 -31.78 -67.19
N GLY A 137 21.58 -31.06 -68.26
CA GLY A 137 20.79 -31.00 -69.50
C GLY A 137 20.55 -32.41 -70.03
N GLU A 138 21.65 -33.13 -70.25
CA GLU A 138 21.78 -34.53 -70.63
C GLU A 138 20.82 -35.42 -69.82
N MET A 139 19.86 -35.99 -70.53
CA MET A 139 18.85 -36.92 -70.04
C MET A 139 19.40 -38.35 -69.91
N HIS A 140 20.68 -38.48 -69.51
CA HIS A 140 21.32 -39.75 -69.23
C HIS A 140 21.33 -40.03 -67.71
N GLN A 141 21.06 -41.29 -67.32
CA GLN A 141 21.19 -41.75 -65.93
C GLN A 141 22.04 -43.02 -65.80
N ARG A 142 23.22 -42.84 -65.19
CA ARG A 142 24.11 -43.92 -64.74
C ARG A 142 23.58 -44.59 -63.47
N GLN A 143 23.23 -45.87 -63.55
CA GLN A 143 22.68 -46.65 -62.44
C GLN A 143 23.76 -46.99 -61.41
N ARG A 144 23.48 -46.81 -60.10
CA ARG A 144 24.42 -47.14 -59.00
C ARG A 144 23.73 -47.98 -57.91
N LYS A 145 24.48 -48.89 -57.28
CA LYS A 145 23.96 -49.84 -56.28
C LYS A 145 23.21 -49.23 -55.09
N ASN A 146 23.51 -47.97 -54.72
CA ASN A 146 22.88 -47.26 -53.60
C ASN A 146 21.84 -46.20 -54.04
N THR A 147 21.32 -46.26 -55.27
CA THR A 147 20.46 -45.21 -55.86
C THR A 147 19.21 -44.90 -55.03
N ASP A 148 18.51 -45.91 -54.50
CA ASP A 148 17.31 -45.71 -53.68
C ASP A 148 17.60 -44.97 -52.37
N CYS A 149 18.71 -45.28 -51.71
CA CYS A 149 19.12 -44.62 -50.47
C CYS A 149 19.50 -43.15 -50.72
N LEU A 150 20.26 -42.88 -51.79
CA LEU A 150 20.62 -41.51 -52.19
C LEU A 150 19.38 -40.69 -52.56
N ARG A 151 18.42 -41.29 -53.28
CA ARG A 151 17.13 -40.68 -53.61
C ARG A 151 16.35 -40.32 -52.34
N GLY A 152 16.15 -41.27 -51.42
CA GLY A 152 15.46 -41.02 -50.14
C GLY A 152 16.13 -39.95 -49.27
N LEU A 153 17.47 -39.91 -49.24
CA LEU A 153 18.22 -38.86 -48.56
C LEU A 153 18.01 -37.48 -49.20
N LEU A 154 18.05 -37.38 -50.53
CA LEU A 154 17.77 -36.13 -51.24
C LEU A 154 16.32 -35.66 -51.06
N THR A 155 15.34 -36.57 -51.09
CA THR A 155 13.93 -36.30 -50.81
C THR A 155 13.73 -35.76 -49.39
N THR A 156 14.33 -36.39 -48.37
CA THR A 156 14.19 -35.96 -46.96
C THR A 156 14.92 -34.66 -46.67
N LEU A 157 16.09 -34.43 -47.24
CA LEU A 157 16.81 -33.14 -47.14
C LEU A 157 16.05 -32.00 -47.85
N LEU A 158 15.45 -32.25 -49.02
CA LEU A 158 14.65 -31.24 -49.71
C LEU A 158 13.35 -30.94 -48.96
N LEU A 159 12.68 -31.96 -48.42
CA LEU A 159 11.45 -31.79 -47.64
C LEU A 159 11.70 -31.00 -46.34
N THR A 160 12.77 -31.34 -45.60
CA THR A 160 13.13 -30.63 -44.36
C THR A 160 13.55 -29.18 -44.61
N THR A 161 14.36 -28.91 -45.64
CA THR A 161 14.68 -27.52 -46.03
C THR A 161 13.45 -26.74 -46.49
N THR A 162 12.53 -27.37 -47.25
CA THR A 162 11.25 -26.76 -47.65
C THR A 162 10.39 -26.38 -46.44
N PHE A 163 10.32 -27.22 -45.40
CA PHE A 163 9.63 -26.88 -44.14
C PHE A 163 10.30 -25.73 -43.39
N ILE A 164 11.64 -25.67 -43.32
CA ILE A 164 12.37 -24.56 -42.68
C ILE A 164 12.09 -23.23 -43.39
N ILE A 165 12.15 -23.22 -44.72
CA ILE A 165 11.82 -22.04 -45.55
C ILE A 165 10.37 -21.60 -45.29
N THR A 166 9.43 -22.56 -45.21
CA THR A 166 8.01 -22.29 -44.91
C THR A 166 7.83 -21.64 -43.54
N ALA A 167 8.52 -22.14 -42.50
CA ALA A 167 8.44 -21.58 -41.14
C ALA A 167 8.92 -20.12 -41.08
N GLY A 168 10.04 -19.79 -41.73
CA GLY A 168 10.55 -18.41 -41.78
C GLY A 168 9.64 -17.45 -42.55
N VAL A 169 8.97 -17.92 -43.62
CA VAL A 169 7.95 -17.14 -44.35
C VAL A 169 6.72 -16.88 -43.47
N LEU A 170 6.26 -17.87 -42.70
CA LEU A 170 5.17 -17.69 -41.73
C LEU A 170 5.54 -16.69 -40.63
N CYS A 171 6.79 -16.74 -40.12
CA CYS A 171 7.29 -15.76 -39.16
C CYS A 171 7.32 -14.34 -39.76
N ALA A 172 7.82 -14.20 -41.00
CA ALA A 172 7.85 -12.92 -41.71
C ALA A 172 6.44 -12.34 -41.94
N TYR A 173 5.48 -13.18 -42.35
CA TYR A 173 4.07 -12.78 -42.51
C TYR A 173 3.43 -12.36 -41.17
N ALA A 174 3.55 -13.19 -40.14
CA ALA A 174 2.96 -12.92 -38.83
C ALA A 174 3.52 -11.62 -38.21
N ALA A 175 4.83 -11.40 -38.34
CA ALA A 175 5.48 -10.21 -37.82
C ALA A 175 5.20 -8.96 -38.69
N ASN A 176 4.99 -9.11 -40.01
CA ASN A 176 4.52 -8.04 -40.90
C ASN A 176 3.13 -7.53 -40.51
N GLN A 177 2.23 -8.46 -40.17
CA GLN A 177 0.89 -8.17 -39.70
C GLN A 177 0.89 -7.58 -38.27
N ASN A 178 1.78 -8.05 -37.39
CA ASN A 178 1.97 -7.46 -36.07
C ASN A 178 2.40 -5.99 -36.17
N LEU A 179 3.33 -5.63 -37.07
CA LEU A 179 3.78 -4.24 -37.22
C LEU A 179 2.61 -3.28 -37.58
N SER A 180 1.76 -3.64 -38.54
CA SER A 180 0.54 -2.87 -38.86
C SER A 180 -0.45 -2.80 -37.69
N SER A 181 -0.51 -3.83 -36.83
CA SER A 181 -1.31 -3.82 -35.60
C SER A 181 -0.74 -2.87 -34.54
N GLN A 182 0.59 -2.91 -34.33
CA GLN A 182 1.27 -2.05 -33.37
C GLN A 182 1.23 -0.57 -33.78
N LEU A 183 1.29 -0.23 -35.07
CA LEU A 183 1.08 1.16 -35.53
C LEU A 183 -0.32 1.70 -35.15
N LYS A 184 -1.36 0.86 -35.22
CA LYS A 184 -2.73 1.20 -34.75
C LYS A 184 -2.86 1.21 -33.23
N SER A 185 -1.96 0.54 -32.51
CA SER A 185 -1.83 0.66 -31.05
C SER A 185 -1.13 1.97 -30.68
N MET A 186 0.01 2.27 -31.31
CA MET A 186 0.78 3.50 -31.17
C MET A 186 -0.06 4.75 -31.43
N ARG A 187 -0.89 4.79 -32.48
CA ARG A 187 -1.82 5.90 -32.72
C ARG A 187 -2.76 6.17 -31.54
N ARG A 188 -3.33 5.10 -30.95
CA ARG A 188 -4.20 5.20 -29.77
C ARG A 188 -3.42 5.67 -28.55
N LEU A 189 -2.22 5.11 -28.34
CA LEU A 189 -1.35 5.46 -27.21
C LEU A 189 -0.83 6.91 -27.29
N VAL A 190 -0.46 7.40 -28.47
CA VAL A 190 -0.07 8.80 -28.68
C VAL A 190 -1.27 9.73 -28.49
N LYS A 191 -2.46 9.35 -29.00
CA LYS A 191 -3.68 10.15 -28.78
C LYS A 191 -4.11 10.18 -27.31
N SER A 192 -4.00 9.07 -26.58
CA SER A 192 -4.30 9.05 -25.14
C SER A 192 -3.25 9.84 -24.35
N ASN A 193 -1.95 9.71 -24.62
CA ASN A 193 -0.91 10.48 -23.92
C ASN A 193 -1.06 12.00 -24.17
N LEU A 194 -1.37 12.43 -25.40
CA LEU A 194 -1.61 13.85 -25.70
C LEU A 194 -2.89 14.37 -25.03
N LYS A 195 -3.96 13.56 -24.99
CA LYS A 195 -5.18 13.88 -24.23
C LYS A 195 -4.88 13.99 -22.73
N ASP A 196 -4.13 13.05 -22.17
CA ASP A 196 -3.79 13.00 -20.74
C ASP A 196 -2.88 14.17 -20.34
N LEU A 197 -1.92 14.53 -21.18
CA LEU A 197 -1.07 15.72 -20.98
C LEU A 197 -1.88 17.02 -21.07
N HIS A 198 -2.88 17.09 -21.96
CA HIS A 198 -3.82 18.22 -22.06
C HIS A 198 -4.78 18.28 -20.85
N THR A 199 -5.29 17.13 -20.39
CA THR A 199 -6.08 17.00 -19.14
C THR A 199 -5.27 17.47 -17.95
N PHE A 200 -4.03 17.01 -17.81
CA PHE A 200 -3.08 17.43 -16.78
C PHE A 200 -2.84 18.94 -16.81
N ALA A 201 -2.53 19.50 -17.98
CA ALA A 201 -2.27 20.93 -18.15
C ALA A 201 -3.49 21.80 -17.79
N ASN A 202 -4.71 21.36 -18.12
CA ASN A 202 -5.94 22.08 -17.81
C ASN A 202 -6.41 21.90 -16.35
N GLN A 203 -6.01 20.83 -15.66
CA GLN A 203 -6.36 20.57 -14.26
C GLN A 203 -5.34 21.15 -13.26
N THR A 204 -4.08 21.32 -13.66
CA THR A 204 -3.04 21.90 -12.80
C THR A 204 -3.45 23.26 -12.18
N PRO A 205 -4.12 24.21 -12.89
CA PRO A 205 -4.66 25.42 -12.27
C PRO A 205 -5.69 25.12 -11.19
N ALA A 206 -6.70 24.28 -11.49
CA ALA A 206 -7.77 23.94 -10.55
C ALA A 206 -7.26 23.18 -9.30
N GLN A 207 -6.18 22.39 -9.44
CA GLN A 207 -5.50 21.75 -8.31
C GLN A 207 -4.74 22.76 -7.44
N ILE A 208 -4.14 23.79 -8.04
CA ILE A 208 -3.49 24.89 -7.31
C ILE A 208 -4.53 25.76 -6.61
N ASP A 209 -5.62 26.13 -7.29
CA ASP A 209 -6.73 26.88 -6.71
C ASP A 209 -7.39 26.10 -5.55
N TYR A 210 -7.52 24.77 -5.67
CA TYR A 210 -7.98 23.90 -4.60
C TYR A 210 -7.02 23.88 -3.40
N LEU A 211 -5.72 23.67 -3.62
CA LEU A 211 -4.72 23.67 -2.54
C LEU A 211 -4.64 25.03 -1.83
N ILE A 212 -4.93 26.12 -2.55
CA ILE A 212 -4.99 27.47 -1.99
C ILE A 212 -6.30 27.71 -1.23
N SER A 213 -7.44 27.19 -1.70
CA SER A 213 -8.71 27.27 -0.94
C SER A 213 -8.66 26.49 0.38
N GLN A 214 -7.81 25.46 0.50
CA GLN A 214 -7.54 24.77 1.77
C GLN A 214 -6.86 25.63 2.84
N TYR A 215 -6.34 26.82 2.52
CA TYR A 215 -5.99 27.81 3.56
C TYR A 215 -7.22 28.19 4.39
N GLY A 216 -8.39 28.36 3.76
CA GLY A 216 -9.66 28.64 4.44
C GLY A 216 -10.06 27.57 5.46
N THR A 217 -9.68 26.31 5.24
CA THR A 217 -9.88 25.20 6.19
C THR A 217 -9.03 25.37 7.46
N VAL A 218 -7.78 25.85 7.32
CA VAL A 218 -6.91 26.17 8.46
C VAL A 218 -7.40 27.43 9.18
N GLU A 219 -7.66 28.49 8.40
CA GLU A 219 -8.16 29.78 8.88
C GLU A 219 -9.45 29.60 9.69
N HIS A 220 -10.44 28.87 9.17
CA HIS A 220 -11.69 28.63 9.87
C HIS A 220 -11.49 27.84 11.19
N HIS A 221 -10.59 26.85 11.24
CA HIS A 221 -10.30 26.14 12.49
C HIS A 221 -9.56 27.04 13.51
N VAL A 222 -8.63 27.88 13.06
CA VAL A 222 -7.93 28.83 13.96
C VAL A 222 -8.89 29.93 14.43
N LEU A 223 -9.77 30.44 13.57
CA LEU A 223 -10.84 31.37 13.95
C LEU A 223 -11.78 30.72 14.99
N TYR A 224 -12.18 29.47 14.78
CA TYR A 224 -12.98 28.71 15.76
C TYR A 224 -12.25 28.55 17.11
N ASP A 225 -10.97 28.19 17.11
CA ASP A 225 -10.19 28.07 18.35
C ASP A 225 -9.99 29.44 19.05
N LEU A 226 -9.88 30.53 18.29
CA LEU A 226 -9.81 31.91 18.80
C LEU A 226 -11.15 32.38 19.38
N ASP A 227 -12.27 32.07 18.73
CA ASP A 227 -13.62 32.36 19.24
C ASP A 227 -13.95 31.54 20.50
N ASN A 228 -13.36 30.35 20.63
CA ASN A 228 -13.51 29.49 21.81
C ASN A 228 -12.35 29.64 22.82
N VAL A 229 -11.58 30.74 22.77
CA VAL A 229 -10.42 30.95 23.66
C VAL A 229 -10.78 30.87 25.16
N GLY A 230 -11.96 31.34 25.55
CA GLY A 230 -12.47 31.20 26.92
C GLY A 230 -12.55 29.75 27.38
N LEU A 231 -12.99 28.83 26.50
CA LEU A 231 -13.06 27.40 26.80
C LEU A 231 -11.69 26.72 26.70
N LEU A 232 -10.89 27.04 25.67
CA LEU A 232 -9.61 26.37 25.39
C LEU A 232 -8.45 26.80 26.30
N LEU A 233 -8.46 28.05 26.77
CA LEU A 233 -7.49 28.63 27.70
C LEU A 233 -8.11 28.79 29.10
N GLY A 234 -9.26 29.48 29.21
CA GLY A 234 -9.92 29.70 30.50
C GLY A 234 -10.44 28.41 31.14
N GLY A 235 -10.95 27.46 30.34
CA GLY A 235 -11.28 26.11 30.82
C GLY A 235 -10.05 25.33 31.33
N ARG A 236 -8.85 25.54 30.76
CA ARG A 236 -7.60 24.95 31.27
C ARG A 236 -7.06 25.65 32.51
N ILE A 237 -7.25 26.96 32.62
CA ILE A 237 -6.95 27.73 33.85
C ILE A 237 -7.88 27.26 34.98
N HIS A 238 -9.16 27.04 34.68
CA HIS A 238 -10.15 26.47 35.61
C HIS A 238 -9.83 25.02 36.00
N GLU A 239 -9.42 24.17 35.05
CA GLU A 239 -9.01 22.78 35.32
C GLU A 239 -7.74 22.70 36.19
N GLU A 240 -6.71 23.49 35.90
CA GLU A 240 -5.46 23.51 36.68
C GLU A 240 -5.66 24.09 38.08
N LEU A 241 -6.30 25.28 38.19
CA LEU A 241 -6.60 25.88 39.50
C LEU A 241 -7.63 25.06 40.28
N GLY A 242 -8.54 24.37 39.59
CA GLY A 242 -9.60 23.56 40.19
C GLY A 242 -9.06 22.44 41.08
N LYS A 243 -7.84 21.96 40.83
CA LYS A 243 -7.14 20.96 41.65
C LYS A 243 -6.92 21.42 43.09
N ASP A 244 -6.73 22.72 43.32
CA ASP A 244 -6.57 23.32 44.64
C ASP A 244 -7.85 24.03 45.11
N VAL A 245 -8.51 24.75 44.19
CA VAL A 245 -9.69 25.57 44.47
C VAL A 245 -10.93 24.72 44.77
N GLN A 246 -11.19 23.63 44.04
CA GLN A 246 -12.37 22.80 44.31
C GLN A 246 -12.25 22.06 45.64
N PRO A 247 -11.12 21.46 46.05
CA PRO A 247 -10.97 20.94 47.40
C PRO A 247 -11.12 22.01 48.49
N ALA A 248 -10.60 23.23 48.27
CA ALA A 248 -10.76 24.32 49.24
C ALA A 248 -12.22 24.79 49.39
N LEU A 249 -12.94 25.00 48.27
CA LEU A 249 -14.37 25.36 48.29
C LEU A 249 -15.24 24.20 48.80
N ASN A 250 -14.91 22.94 48.48
CA ASN A 250 -15.61 21.78 49.05
C ASN A 250 -15.35 21.63 50.55
N ALA A 251 -14.15 21.92 51.05
CA ALA A 251 -13.87 21.93 52.48
C ALA A 251 -14.63 23.06 53.20
N ALA A 252 -14.72 24.25 52.60
CA ALA A 252 -15.52 25.35 53.12
C ALA A 252 -17.03 25.04 53.10
N LEU A 253 -17.55 24.46 52.01
CA LEU A 253 -18.95 24.05 51.90
C LEU A 253 -19.28 22.90 52.87
N SER A 254 -18.39 21.91 52.99
CA SER A 254 -18.49 20.84 53.98
C SER A 254 -18.46 21.39 55.39
N MET A 255 -17.72 22.48 55.66
CA MET A 255 -17.75 23.16 56.95
C MET A 255 -19.13 23.78 57.25
N THR A 256 -19.91 24.20 56.25
CA THR A 256 -21.31 24.63 56.48
C THR A 256 -22.21 23.46 56.91
N GLY A 257 -21.92 22.25 56.39
CA GLY A 257 -22.46 21.00 56.90
C GLY A 257 -22.03 20.81 58.34
N THR A 258 -20.72 20.73 58.60
CA THR A 258 -20.14 20.53 59.93
C THR A 258 -20.59 21.56 60.96
N MET A 259 -20.79 22.84 60.62
CA MET A 259 -21.34 23.86 61.54
C MET A 259 -22.79 23.53 61.92
N ARG A 260 -23.62 23.16 60.96
CA ARG A 260 -25.01 22.73 61.21
C ARG A 260 -25.05 21.40 61.96
N ASP A 261 -24.30 20.40 61.52
CA ASP A 261 -24.16 19.11 62.18
C ASP A 261 -23.63 19.27 63.61
N THR A 262 -22.73 20.23 63.88
CA THR A 262 -22.23 20.54 65.22
C THR A 262 -23.26 21.29 66.05
N LYS A 263 -24.02 22.22 65.45
CA LYS A 263 -25.15 22.89 66.12
C LYS A 263 -26.22 21.89 66.51
N ASP A 264 -26.67 21.07 65.56
CA ASP A 264 -27.65 20.00 65.75
C ASP A 264 -27.10 18.95 66.72
N ALA A 265 -25.79 18.63 66.70
CA ALA A 265 -25.17 17.74 67.69
C ALA A 265 -25.05 18.38 69.09
N LEU A 266 -24.83 19.69 69.21
CA LEU A 266 -24.80 20.39 70.51
C LEU A 266 -26.21 20.59 71.07
N GLU A 267 -27.22 20.85 70.24
CA GLU A 267 -28.64 20.79 70.62
C GLU A 267 -29.01 19.37 71.05
N ASN A 268 -28.66 18.35 70.26
CA ASN A 268 -28.89 16.96 70.65
C ASN A 268 -28.11 16.56 71.90
N VAL A 269 -26.88 17.05 72.12
CA VAL A 269 -26.13 16.79 73.37
C VAL A 269 -26.75 17.54 74.54
N SER A 270 -27.24 18.76 74.37
CA SER A 270 -27.95 19.50 75.42
C SER A 270 -29.27 18.81 75.80
N LEU A 271 -30.11 18.52 74.81
CA LEU A 271 -31.39 17.82 74.97
C LEU A 271 -31.21 16.38 75.46
N THR A 272 -30.15 15.68 75.02
CA THR A 272 -29.83 14.32 75.50
C THR A 272 -29.17 14.36 76.85
N LEU A 273 -28.40 15.39 77.22
CA LEU A 273 -27.88 15.56 78.58
C LEU A 273 -29.02 15.85 79.56
N GLU A 274 -29.96 16.73 79.19
CA GLU A 274 -31.19 16.98 79.95
C GLU A 274 -32.04 15.69 80.05
N THR A 275 -32.27 14.99 78.94
CA THR A 275 -33.03 13.73 78.90
C THR A 275 -32.31 12.57 79.59
N LEU A 276 -30.98 12.53 79.62
CA LEU A 276 -30.19 11.55 80.37
C LEU A 276 -30.12 11.91 81.84
N GLN A 277 -30.07 13.18 82.23
CA GLN A 277 -30.14 13.59 83.64
C GLN A 277 -31.55 13.32 84.20
N GLU A 278 -32.61 13.77 83.52
CA GLU A 278 -33.99 13.50 83.89
C GLU A 278 -34.32 11.99 83.79
N GLY A 279 -33.84 11.33 82.74
CA GLY A 279 -33.95 9.88 82.54
C GLY A 279 -33.17 9.06 83.56
N THR A 280 -32.03 9.55 84.04
CA THR A 280 -31.23 8.94 85.13
C THR A 280 -31.88 9.20 86.48
N VAL A 281 -32.48 10.37 86.71
CA VAL A 281 -33.32 10.61 87.90
C VAL A 281 -34.53 9.66 87.90
N LYS A 282 -35.23 9.51 86.76
CA LYS A 282 -36.33 8.55 86.58
C LYS A 282 -35.88 7.10 86.74
N LEU A 283 -34.76 6.70 86.14
CA LEU A 283 -34.22 5.35 86.23
C LEU A 283 -33.70 5.05 87.65
N GLN A 284 -33.05 6.01 88.32
CA GLN A 284 -32.55 5.85 89.68
C GLN A 284 -33.70 5.78 90.70
N ALA A 285 -34.78 6.54 90.46
CA ALA A 285 -36.03 6.40 91.20
C ALA A 285 -36.67 5.03 90.96
N ASN A 286 -36.82 4.59 89.70
CA ASN A 286 -37.39 3.29 89.35
C ASN A 286 -36.58 2.11 89.90
N LEU A 287 -35.26 2.11 89.75
CA LEU A 287 -34.37 1.09 90.30
C LEU A 287 -34.36 1.12 91.83
N SER A 288 -34.45 2.29 92.47
CA SER A 288 -34.58 2.40 93.93
C SER A 288 -35.94 1.92 94.44
N LEU A 289 -37.04 2.18 93.71
CA LEU A 289 -38.38 1.65 93.99
C LEU A 289 -38.43 0.13 93.84
N VAL A 290 -37.84 -0.42 92.77
CA VAL A 290 -37.71 -1.87 92.57
C VAL A 290 -36.85 -2.50 93.66
N ARG A 291 -35.68 -1.91 93.98
CA ARG A 291 -34.80 -2.34 95.08
C ARG A 291 -35.51 -2.33 96.44
N GLY A 292 -36.27 -1.29 96.75
CA GLY A 292 -37.07 -1.19 97.98
C GLY A 292 -38.19 -2.23 98.02
N SER A 293 -38.91 -2.40 96.91
CA SER A 293 -40.00 -3.37 96.77
C SER A 293 -39.51 -4.82 96.91
N LEU A 294 -38.40 -5.16 96.25
CA LEU A 294 -37.74 -6.46 96.39
C LEU A 294 -37.22 -6.68 97.83
N SER A 295 -36.62 -5.67 98.45
CA SER A 295 -36.17 -5.76 99.85
C SER A 295 -37.33 -6.01 100.82
N ASN A 296 -38.50 -5.40 100.58
CA ASN A 296 -39.71 -5.62 101.37
C ASN A 296 -40.33 -6.99 101.11
N ALA A 297 -40.38 -7.46 99.86
CA ALA A 297 -40.85 -8.81 99.53
C ALA A 297 -40.01 -9.90 100.22
N LEU A 298 -38.70 -9.68 100.35
CA LEU A 298 -37.77 -10.58 101.06
C LEU A 298 -37.88 -10.52 102.59
N ASN A 299 -38.89 -9.84 103.14
CA ASN A 299 -39.32 -9.93 104.55
C ASN A 299 -40.54 -10.86 104.74
N ASP A 300 -41.04 -11.50 103.68
CA ASP A 300 -42.12 -12.49 103.77
C ASP A 300 -41.72 -13.66 104.72
N PRO A 301 -42.63 -14.15 105.59
CA PRO A 301 -42.36 -15.25 106.51
C PRO A 301 -41.77 -16.51 105.85
N VAL A 302 -42.06 -16.77 104.57
CA VAL A 302 -41.48 -17.89 103.81
C VAL A 302 -39.95 -17.80 103.77
N CYS A 303 -39.34 -16.61 103.78
CA CYS A 303 -37.89 -16.44 103.85
C CYS A 303 -37.24 -16.83 105.19
N THR A 304 -38.04 -17.22 106.20
CA THR A 304 -37.54 -17.81 107.46
C THR A 304 -37.47 -19.33 107.43
N ASP A 305 -38.09 -20.00 106.45
CA ASP A 305 -37.99 -21.45 106.26
C ASP A 305 -36.56 -21.88 105.89
N PRO A 306 -36.01 -22.98 106.46
CA PRO A 306 -34.63 -23.40 106.20
C PRO A 306 -34.27 -23.65 104.73
N ARG A 307 -35.20 -24.05 103.87
CA ARG A 307 -34.95 -24.24 102.42
C ARG A 307 -35.02 -22.93 101.63
N SER A 308 -35.90 -22.02 102.04
CA SER A 308 -36.14 -20.77 101.30
C SER A 308 -35.21 -19.63 101.74
N SER A 309 -34.73 -19.65 102.98
CA SER A 309 -33.92 -18.57 103.57
C SER A 309 -32.61 -18.31 102.82
N GLU A 310 -31.95 -19.33 102.29
CA GLU A 310 -30.71 -19.16 101.52
C GLU A 310 -30.95 -18.51 100.15
N ILE A 311 -32.05 -18.87 99.46
CA ILE A 311 -32.47 -18.24 98.20
C ILE A 311 -32.79 -16.75 98.45
N CYS A 312 -33.60 -16.45 99.48
CA CYS A 312 -33.92 -15.07 99.84
C CYS A 312 -32.68 -14.24 100.22
N ARG A 313 -31.70 -14.86 100.91
CA ARG A 313 -30.43 -14.22 101.29
C ARG A 313 -29.55 -13.92 100.07
N ASN A 314 -29.49 -14.84 99.10
CA ASN A 314 -28.76 -14.65 97.86
C ASN A 314 -29.37 -13.52 97.01
N ILE A 315 -30.70 -13.47 96.84
CA ILE A 315 -31.37 -12.34 96.16
C ILE A 315 -31.09 -11.02 96.92
N ARG A 316 -31.23 -11.01 98.25
CA ARG A 316 -30.94 -9.82 99.08
C ARG A 316 -29.48 -9.33 98.93
N SER A 317 -28.53 -10.22 98.64
CA SER A 317 -27.12 -9.87 98.42
C SER A 317 -26.84 -9.22 97.04
N THR A 318 -27.71 -9.43 96.04
CA THR A 318 -27.53 -8.86 94.69
C THR A 318 -28.26 -7.53 94.49
N LEU A 319 -29.28 -7.22 95.31
CA LEU A 319 -30.01 -5.93 95.27
C LEU A 319 -29.12 -4.67 95.29
N PRO A 320 -27.98 -4.60 96.02
CA PRO A 320 -27.09 -3.44 95.97
C PRO A 320 -26.37 -3.23 94.62
N ARG A 321 -26.42 -4.20 93.70
CA ARG A 321 -25.86 -4.08 92.34
C ARG A 321 -26.87 -3.54 91.33
N LEU A 322 -28.13 -3.37 91.72
CA LEU A 322 -29.21 -2.83 90.89
C LEU A 322 -29.17 -1.29 90.88
N GLU A 323 -28.03 -0.73 90.48
CA GLU A 323 -27.75 0.71 90.42
C GLU A 323 -27.20 1.11 89.05
N ILE A 324 -27.38 2.37 88.67
CA ILE A 324 -26.90 2.93 87.41
C ILE A 324 -25.36 2.95 87.42
N ALA A 325 -24.73 2.71 86.26
CA ALA A 325 -23.28 2.68 86.13
C ALA A 325 -22.62 4.06 86.06
N ALA A 326 -23.37 5.04 85.53
CA ALA A 326 -22.91 6.35 85.12
C ALA A 326 -23.67 7.49 85.84
N ASN A 327 -23.05 8.66 85.95
CA ASN A 327 -23.54 9.85 86.64
C ASN A 327 -23.52 11.09 85.74
N TYR A 328 -24.49 11.17 84.81
CA TYR A 328 -24.59 12.28 83.85
C TYR A 328 -24.84 13.67 84.49
N SER A 329 -25.14 13.74 85.79
CA SER A 329 -25.25 15.00 86.56
C SER A 329 -23.90 15.63 86.92
N SER A 330 -22.77 14.99 86.63
CA SER A 330 -21.42 15.59 86.80
C SER A 330 -20.79 16.10 85.50
N LEU A 331 -21.47 15.97 84.37
CA LEU A 331 -21.01 16.48 83.08
C LEU A 331 -21.32 18.00 82.96
N PRO A 332 -20.47 18.79 82.30
CA PRO A 332 -20.70 20.22 82.13
C PRO A 332 -21.87 20.53 81.19
N ASP A 333 -22.37 21.76 81.27
CA ASP A 333 -23.30 22.34 80.31
C ASP A 333 -22.56 22.81 79.04
N VAL A 334 -23.22 22.71 77.89
CA VAL A 334 -22.72 23.11 76.56
C VAL A 334 -23.46 24.31 75.96
N THR A 335 -24.46 24.86 76.65
CA THR A 335 -25.33 25.95 76.16
C THR A 335 -24.53 27.18 75.70
N ASN A 336 -23.50 27.59 76.45
CA ASN A 336 -22.60 28.71 76.09
C ASN A 336 -21.80 28.47 74.80
N GLN A 337 -21.50 27.22 74.44
CA GLN A 337 -20.86 26.86 73.18
C GLN A 337 -21.90 26.81 72.05
N LEU A 338 -23.11 26.32 72.33
CA LEU A 338 -24.23 26.32 71.40
C LEU A 338 -24.66 27.75 71.00
N ASP A 339 -24.77 28.68 71.95
CA ASP A 339 -25.12 30.09 71.68
C ASP A 339 -24.13 30.76 70.71
N LYS A 340 -22.83 30.50 70.88
CA LYS A 340 -21.77 31.01 69.98
C LYS A 340 -21.80 30.35 68.60
N VAL A 341 -22.27 29.10 68.51
CA VAL A 341 -22.49 28.43 67.22
C VAL A 341 -23.72 29.02 66.52
N ASN A 342 -24.77 29.38 67.26
CA ASN A 342 -25.92 30.09 66.72
C ASN A 342 -25.52 31.49 66.19
N GLU A 343 -24.69 32.26 66.92
CA GLU A 343 -24.12 33.54 66.45
C GLU A 343 -23.33 33.37 65.12
N VAL A 344 -22.55 32.30 64.99
CA VAL A 344 -21.84 31.98 63.74
C VAL A 344 -22.80 31.60 62.60
N LEU A 345 -23.92 30.95 62.91
CA LEU A 345 -24.91 30.53 61.90
C LEU A 345 -25.86 31.65 61.42
N GLU A 346 -25.75 32.87 61.97
CA GLU A 346 -26.42 34.04 61.38
C GLU A 346 -25.86 34.43 60.00
N THR A 347 -24.61 34.05 59.68
CA THR A 347 -24.02 34.24 58.34
C THR A 347 -24.24 32.99 57.48
N ASP A 348 -24.87 33.12 56.31
CA ASP A 348 -24.94 32.02 55.35
C ASP A 348 -23.60 31.85 54.58
N LEU A 349 -22.66 31.17 55.23
CA LEU A 349 -21.40 30.74 54.63
C LEU A 349 -21.62 29.84 53.39
N GLY A 350 -22.76 29.14 53.29
CA GLY A 350 -23.13 28.34 52.12
C GLY A 350 -23.33 29.20 50.89
N GLN A 351 -24.14 30.26 51.02
CA GLN A 351 -24.33 31.25 49.96
C GLN A 351 -23.02 31.95 49.58
N ILE A 352 -22.15 32.28 50.54
CA ILE A 352 -20.85 32.92 50.25
C ILE A 352 -19.90 31.97 49.51
N VAL A 353 -19.91 30.66 49.84
CA VAL A 353 -19.12 29.66 49.10
C VAL A 353 -19.73 29.36 47.71
N GLU A 354 -21.05 29.42 47.57
CA GLU A 354 -21.73 29.33 46.26
C GLU A 354 -21.37 30.51 45.36
N LYS A 355 -21.32 31.75 45.88
CA LYS A 355 -20.74 32.90 45.16
C LYS A 355 -19.31 32.59 44.71
N GLY A 356 -18.47 32.03 45.59
CA GLY A 356 -17.11 31.60 45.27
C GLY A 356 -17.04 30.60 44.10
N TYR A 357 -17.95 29.61 44.07
CA TYR A 357 -18.09 28.70 42.94
C TYR A 357 -18.52 29.41 41.66
N THR A 358 -19.50 30.33 41.70
CA THR A 358 -19.92 31.07 40.50
C THR A 358 -18.79 31.97 39.96
N SER A 359 -18.09 32.71 40.82
CA SER A 359 -16.95 33.55 40.44
C SER A 359 -15.78 32.73 39.87
N PHE A 360 -15.54 31.53 40.39
CA PHE A 360 -14.53 30.62 39.83
C PHE A 360 -14.96 30.04 38.48
N ASN A 361 -16.21 29.59 38.35
CA ASN A 361 -16.75 29.03 37.12
C ASN A 361 -16.86 30.05 35.97
N ASP A 362 -16.84 31.36 36.28
CA ASP A 362 -16.82 32.45 35.30
C ASP A 362 -15.42 32.73 34.71
N THR A 363 -14.37 31.99 35.13
CA THR A 363 -13.01 32.07 34.55
C THR A 363 -12.98 32.07 33.00
N PRO A 364 -13.80 31.27 32.27
CA PRO A 364 -13.85 31.29 30.81
C PRO A 364 -14.30 32.63 30.20
N THR A 365 -15.23 33.35 30.82
CA THR A 365 -15.74 34.65 30.31
C THR A 365 -14.72 35.74 30.60
N LEU A 366 -14.16 35.77 31.81
CA LEU A 366 -13.06 36.67 32.22
C LEU A 366 -11.86 36.56 31.27
N VAL A 367 -11.50 35.34 30.87
CA VAL A 367 -10.44 35.11 29.87
C VAL A 367 -10.85 35.60 28.48
N THR A 368 -12.10 35.42 28.07
CA THR A 368 -12.60 35.91 26.78
C THR A 368 -12.52 37.44 26.69
N ASP A 369 -13.01 38.15 27.71
CA ASP A 369 -12.99 39.62 27.73
C ASP A 369 -11.57 40.20 27.78
N GLN A 370 -10.69 39.63 28.61
CA GLN A 370 -9.30 40.10 28.70
C GLN A 370 -8.48 39.79 27.45
N THR A 371 -8.79 38.71 26.71
CA THR A 371 -8.05 38.33 25.49
C THR A 371 -8.64 38.92 24.21
N ARG A 372 -9.83 39.53 24.25
CA ARG A 372 -10.58 40.05 23.08
C ARG A 372 -9.73 40.86 22.10
N ASN A 373 -8.96 41.83 22.59
CA ASN A 373 -8.11 42.70 21.77
C ASN A 373 -6.92 41.95 21.13
N ILE A 374 -6.42 40.89 21.78
CA ILE A 374 -5.36 40.03 21.24
C ILE A 374 -5.95 39.12 20.15
N VAL A 375 -7.12 38.53 20.42
CA VAL A 375 -7.88 37.72 19.47
C VAL A 375 -8.19 38.52 18.20
N GLU A 376 -8.83 39.69 18.32
CA GLU A 376 -9.09 40.60 17.19
C GLU A 376 -7.82 40.93 16.41
N GLY A 377 -6.73 41.23 17.13
CA GLY A 377 -5.41 41.51 16.54
C GLY A 377 -4.68 40.31 15.93
N VAL A 378 -5.21 39.08 16.08
CA VAL A 378 -4.75 37.85 15.40
C VAL A 378 -5.71 37.47 14.27
N LYS A 379 -7.03 37.72 14.39
CA LYS A 379 -7.99 37.56 13.28
C LYS A 379 -7.58 38.40 12.07
N VAL A 380 -7.32 39.70 12.28
CA VAL A 380 -6.84 40.61 11.22
C VAL A 380 -5.51 40.16 10.59
N LEU A 381 -4.67 39.43 11.34
CA LEU A 381 -3.43 38.85 10.80
C LEU A 381 -3.69 37.62 9.93
N LEU A 382 -4.71 36.80 10.26
CA LEU A 382 -5.15 35.69 9.42
C LEU A 382 -5.79 36.21 8.12
N ASP A 383 -6.65 37.23 8.21
CA ASP A 383 -7.26 37.89 7.05
C ASP A 383 -6.17 38.46 6.10
N ASP A 384 -5.14 39.12 6.66
CA ASP A 384 -3.99 39.62 5.90
C ASP A 384 -3.23 38.48 5.20
N ILE A 385 -2.93 37.38 5.90
CA ILE A 385 -2.26 36.20 5.33
C ILE A 385 -3.11 35.59 4.20
N GLY A 386 -4.43 35.44 4.38
CA GLY A 386 -5.35 34.97 3.36
C GLY A 386 -5.40 35.89 2.13
N SER A 387 -5.42 37.20 2.35
CA SER A 387 -5.38 38.20 1.27
C SER A 387 -4.08 38.12 0.46
N ASN A 388 -2.93 37.96 1.13
CA ASN A 388 -1.62 37.81 0.53
C ASN A 388 -1.52 36.49 -0.27
N ILE A 389 -2.04 35.38 0.27
CA ILE A 389 -2.13 34.09 -0.42
C ILE A 389 -3.02 34.19 -1.67
N SER A 390 -4.19 34.86 -1.60
CA SER A 390 -5.07 35.05 -2.76
C SER A 390 -4.47 35.98 -3.85
N THR A 391 -3.55 36.86 -3.45
CA THR A 391 -2.83 37.76 -4.35
C THR A 391 -1.66 37.05 -5.02
N PHE A 392 -0.96 36.18 -4.27
CA PHE A 392 0.08 35.28 -4.77
C PHE A 392 -0.40 34.42 -5.95
N THR A 393 -1.62 33.87 -5.91
CA THR A 393 -2.19 33.07 -7.02
C THR A 393 -2.24 33.85 -8.34
N LYS A 394 -2.48 35.16 -8.28
CA LYS A 394 -2.57 36.06 -9.44
C LYS A 394 -1.19 36.50 -9.94
N LEU A 395 -0.17 36.44 -9.09
CA LEU A 395 1.22 36.78 -9.41
C LEU A 395 2.00 35.63 -10.04
N PHE A 396 1.67 34.37 -9.71
CA PHE A 396 2.30 33.20 -10.31
C PHE A 396 1.82 33.05 -11.76
N PRO A 397 2.68 33.14 -12.80
CA PRO A 397 2.25 33.13 -14.21
C PRO A 397 1.80 31.75 -14.72
N VAL A 398 1.31 30.86 -13.84
CA VAL A 398 0.83 29.50 -14.12
C VAL A 398 -0.15 29.49 -15.28
N HIS A 399 -1.18 30.34 -15.24
CA HIS A 399 -2.22 30.36 -16.27
C HIS A 399 -1.67 30.75 -17.65
N SER A 400 -0.78 31.74 -17.73
CA SER A 400 -0.12 32.13 -19.00
C SER A 400 0.87 31.08 -19.52
N SER A 401 1.56 30.39 -18.60
CA SER A 401 2.55 29.36 -18.94
C SER A 401 1.86 28.08 -19.42
N LEU A 402 0.80 27.66 -18.73
CA LEU A 402 0.00 26.50 -19.08
C LEU A 402 -0.89 26.75 -20.30
N THR A 403 -1.45 27.95 -20.53
CA THR A 403 -2.16 28.21 -21.80
C THR A 403 -1.21 28.18 -23.00
N ASN A 404 0.03 28.66 -22.87
CA ASN A 404 1.07 28.48 -23.88
C ASN A 404 1.47 27.00 -24.06
N PHE A 405 1.55 26.22 -22.97
CA PHE A 405 1.85 24.78 -23.02
C PHE A 405 0.70 23.98 -23.65
N THR A 406 -0.55 24.21 -23.26
CA THR A 406 -1.76 23.64 -23.88
C THR A 406 -1.85 24.01 -25.37
N LYS A 407 -1.43 25.22 -25.75
CA LYS A 407 -1.31 25.62 -27.17
C LYS A 407 -0.19 24.90 -27.92
N MET A 408 0.94 24.62 -27.26
CA MET A 408 2.02 23.78 -27.81
C MET A 408 1.53 22.33 -28.00
N ILE A 409 0.81 21.77 -27.01
CA ILE A 409 0.22 20.42 -27.08
C ILE A 409 -0.79 20.33 -28.22
N SER A 410 -1.71 21.30 -28.35
CA SER A 410 -2.72 21.27 -29.43
C SER A 410 -2.11 21.47 -30.82
N HIS A 411 -1.07 22.30 -30.96
CA HIS A 411 -0.31 22.43 -32.20
C HIS A 411 0.43 21.12 -32.57
N THR A 412 1.09 20.51 -31.58
CA THR A 412 1.78 19.21 -31.75
C THR A 412 0.77 18.09 -32.09
N HIS A 413 -0.41 18.11 -31.47
CA HIS A 413 -1.47 17.16 -31.77
C HIS A 413 -1.97 17.31 -33.21
N SER A 414 -2.22 18.54 -33.69
CA SER A 414 -2.56 18.80 -35.09
C SER A 414 -1.50 18.26 -36.04
N GLN A 415 -0.23 18.62 -35.83
CA GLN A 415 0.88 18.16 -36.67
C GLN A 415 0.98 16.62 -36.72
N ILE A 416 0.69 15.93 -35.62
CA ILE A 416 0.67 14.46 -35.56
C ILE A 416 -0.55 13.89 -36.29
N GLU A 417 -1.72 14.50 -36.19
CA GLU A 417 -2.91 14.06 -36.95
C GLU A 417 -2.77 14.32 -38.46
N ASP A 418 -2.12 15.42 -38.87
CA ASP A 418 -1.76 15.71 -40.27
C ASP A 418 -0.76 14.68 -40.87
N ILE A 419 0.07 14.06 -40.02
CA ILE A 419 1.04 13.02 -40.41
C ILE A 419 0.39 11.63 -40.51
N TYR A 420 -0.68 11.33 -39.76
CA TYR A 420 -1.28 9.99 -39.76
C TYR A 420 -1.72 9.44 -41.13
N PRO A 421 -2.32 10.23 -42.05
CA PRO A 421 -2.63 9.75 -43.41
C PRO A 421 -1.39 9.30 -44.18
N GLN A 422 -0.26 10.00 -44.01
CA GLN A 422 1.00 9.66 -44.65
C GLN A 422 1.57 8.35 -44.07
N VAL A 423 1.47 8.18 -42.75
CA VAL A 423 1.89 6.94 -42.06
C VAL A 423 1.02 5.74 -42.47
N ASP A 424 -0.29 5.90 -42.62
CA ASP A 424 -1.18 4.83 -43.11
C ASP A 424 -0.89 4.48 -44.57
N GLN A 425 -0.62 5.48 -45.42
CA GLN A 425 -0.21 5.24 -46.81
C GLN A 425 1.16 4.54 -46.91
N MET A 426 2.12 4.91 -46.05
CA MET A 426 3.41 4.23 -45.95
C MET A 426 3.27 2.80 -45.42
N ASP A 427 2.44 2.54 -44.40
CA ASP A 427 2.19 1.18 -43.92
C ASP A 427 1.50 0.32 -44.98
N PHE A 428 0.58 0.89 -45.77
CA PHE A 428 -0.06 0.19 -46.89
C PHE A 428 0.98 -0.24 -47.95
N TYR A 429 1.86 0.66 -48.40
CA TYR A 429 2.93 0.32 -49.35
C TYR A 429 3.95 -0.67 -48.77
N ARG A 430 4.32 -0.50 -47.49
CA ARG A 430 5.19 -1.42 -46.75
C ARG A 430 4.58 -2.82 -46.69
N TRP A 431 3.30 -2.92 -46.30
CA TRP A 431 2.58 -4.17 -46.15
C TRP A 431 2.44 -4.90 -47.49
N ILE A 432 1.98 -4.24 -48.56
CA ILE A 432 1.82 -4.89 -49.87
C ILE A 432 3.18 -5.33 -50.47
N CYS A 433 4.25 -4.58 -50.23
CA CYS A 433 5.61 -4.98 -50.61
C CYS A 433 6.04 -6.25 -49.85
N CYS A 434 5.90 -6.28 -48.51
CA CYS A 434 6.23 -7.46 -47.70
C CYS A 434 5.40 -8.69 -48.09
N ILE A 435 4.10 -8.55 -48.38
CA ILE A 435 3.25 -9.62 -48.90
C ILE A 435 3.77 -10.11 -50.25
N THR A 436 4.10 -9.21 -51.18
CA THR A 436 4.62 -9.56 -52.52
C THR A 436 5.91 -10.38 -52.44
N LEU A 437 6.84 -9.98 -51.56
CA LEU A 437 8.09 -10.71 -51.32
C LEU A 437 7.83 -12.10 -50.72
N CYS A 438 6.87 -12.23 -49.79
CA CYS A 438 6.46 -13.54 -49.27
C CYS A 438 5.84 -14.41 -50.37
N CYS A 439 5.01 -13.85 -51.25
CA CYS A 439 4.41 -14.57 -52.38
C CYS A 439 5.45 -15.13 -53.37
N MET A 440 6.58 -14.44 -53.61
CA MET A 440 7.68 -14.97 -54.43
C MET A 440 8.26 -16.26 -53.82
N VAL A 441 8.44 -16.31 -52.50
CA VAL A 441 8.95 -17.51 -51.81
C VAL A 441 7.87 -18.61 -51.75
N VAL A 442 6.60 -18.25 -51.52
CA VAL A 442 5.48 -19.21 -51.56
C VAL A 442 5.35 -19.86 -52.94
N LEU A 443 5.58 -19.13 -54.03
CA LEU A 443 5.57 -19.70 -55.39
C LEU A 443 6.70 -20.74 -55.58
N ILE A 444 7.91 -20.48 -55.07
CA ILE A 444 8.99 -21.49 -55.07
C ILE A 444 8.59 -22.71 -54.22
N LEU A 445 7.99 -22.48 -53.05
CA LEU A 445 7.52 -23.55 -52.17
C LEU A 445 6.43 -24.42 -52.81
N THR A 446 5.46 -23.85 -53.55
CA THR A 446 4.42 -24.66 -54.21
C THR A 446 5.00 -25.56 -55.31
N PHE A 447 5.96 -25.09 -56.10
CA PHE A 447 6.68 -25.93 -57.06
C PHE A 447 7.51 -27.03 -56.37
N ASN A 448 8.19 -26.73 -55.27
CA ASN A 448 8.92 -27.73 -54.49
C ASN A 448 7.99 -28.78 -53.85
N PHE A 449 6.90 -28.36 -53.20
CA PHE A 449 5.93 -29.28 -52.58
C PHE A 449 5.19 -30.13 -53.62
N LEU A 450 4.71 -29.55 -54.71
CA LEU A 450 4.02 -30.32 -55.76
C LEU A 450 5.00 -31.23 -56.53
N GLY A 451 6.24 -30.77 -56.75
CA GLY A 451 7.31 -31.57 -57.33
C GLY A 451 7.71 -32.76 -56.46
N LEU A 452 7.81 -32.57 -55.14
CA LEU A 452 8.00 -33.65 -54.17
C LEU A 452 6.80 -34.60 -54.15
N LEU A 453 5.57 -34.09 -54.09
CA LEU A 453 4.36 -34.90 -53.98
C LEU A 453 4.13 -35.76 -55.24
N CYS A 454 4.18 -35.18 -56.43
CA CYS A 454 4.10 -35.92 -57.69
C CYS A 454 5.34 -36.81 -57.93
N GLY A 455 6.51 -36.38 -57.48
CA GLY A 455 7.74 -37.18 -57.55
C GLY A 455 7.65 -38.46 -56.72
N ILE A 456 7.25 -38.35 -55.44
CA ILE A 456 7.11 -39.47 -54.51
C ILE A 456 5.94 -40.38 -54.91
N LEU A 457 4.73 -39.84 -55.07
CA LEU A 457 3.53 -40.64 -55.35
C LEU A 457 3.52 -41.23 -56.77
N GLY A 458 4.19 -40.58 -57.73
CA GLY A 458 4.29 -41.05 -59.10
C GLY A 458 5.45 -42.00 -59.38
N PHE A 459 6.34 -42.26 -58.42
CA PHE A 459 7.51 -43.11 -58.62
C PHE A 459 7.16 -44.59 -58.51
N ASP A 460 7.34 -45.32 -59.61
CA ASP A 460 7.39 -46.78 -59.63
C ASP A 460 8.85 -47.25 -59.47
N ARG A 461 9.06 -48.30 -58.66
CA ARG A 461 10.37 -48.93 -58.43
C ARG A 461 10.73 -49.97 -59.50
N HIS A 462 9.76 -50.43 -60.28
CA HIS A 462 9.95 -51.41 -61.35
C HIS A 462 10.10 -50.77 -62.74
N ALA A 463 9.77 -49.48 -62.88
CA ALA A 463 10.01 -48.72 -64.11
C ALA A 463 11.48 -48.30 -64.25
N THR A 464 12.04 -48.48 -65.44
CA THR A 464 13.39 -48.01 -65.79
C THR A 464 13.43 -46.47 -65.90
N PRO A 465 14.61 -45.82 -65.79
CA PRO A 465 14.76 -44.37 -66.03
C PRO A 465 14.10 -43.86 -67.32
N THR A 466 14.16 -44.65 -68.40
CA THR A 466 13.53 -44.39 -69.70
C THR A 466 12.01 -44.59 -69.74
N THR A 467 11.44 -45.50 -68.93
CA THR A 467 10.00 -45.84 -68.97
C THR A 467 9.13 -45.13 -67.91
N ARG A 468 9.72 -44.26 -67.07
CA ARG A 468 9.04 -43.58 -65.94
C ARG A 468 7.65 -43.03 -66.27
N GLY A 469 6.70 -43.28 -65.37
CA GLY A 469 5.31 -42.83 -65.46
C GLY A 469 5.15 -41.31 -65.46
N CYS A 470 4.06 -40.84 -66.08
CA CYS A 470 3.82 -39.42 -66.34
C CYS A 470 3.79 -38.56 -65.07
N VAL A 471 3.28 -39.09 -63.95
CA VAL A 471 3.19 -38.35 -62.68
C VAL A 471 4.58 -38.07 -62.08
N SER A 472 5.51 -39.04 -62.09
CA SER A 472 6.89 -38.81 -61.65
C SER A 472 7.60 -37.82 -62.57
N ASN A 473 7.41 -37.96 -63.90
CA ASN A 473 8.02 -37.04 -64.87
C ASN A 473 7.56 -35.59 -64.64
N THR A 474 6.27 -35.38 -64.40
CA THR A 474 5.70 -34.08 -64.01
C THR A 474 6.30 -33.59 -62.68
N GLY A 475 6.40 -34.44 -61.65
CA GLY A 475 7.05 -34.07 -60.39
C GLY A 475 8.50 -33.58 -60.57
N GLY A 476 9.29 -34.32 -61.35
CA GLY A 476 10.66 -33.92 -61.68
C GLY A 476 10.76 -32.64 -62.52
N ASN A 477 9.81 -32.38 -63.43
CA ASN A 477 9.73 -31.12 -64.17
C ASN A 477 9.31 -29.94 -63.27
N LEU A 478 8.41 -30.16 -62.31
CA LEU A 478 8.00 -29.14 -61.32
C LEU A 478 9.15 -28.76 -60.39
N LEU A 479 9.98 -29.71 -59.95
CA LEU A 479 11.22 -29.40 -59.21
C LEU A 479 12.18 -28.53 -60.03
N MET A 480 12.32 -28.79 -61.33
CA MET A 480 13.13 -27.93 -62.22
C MET A 480 12.51 -26.56 -62.47
N ALA A 481 11.18 -26.43 -62.50
CA ALA A 481 10.50 -25.13 -62.53
C ALA A 481 10.75 -24.34 -61.23
N GLY A 482 10.67 -25.00 -60.07
CA GLY A 482 11.02 -24.42 -58.77
C GLY A 482 12.47 -23.92 -58.71
N VAL A 483 13.41 -24.67 -59.29
CA VAL A 483 14.81 -24.22 -59.47
C VAL A 483 14.90 -22.96 -60.34
N GLY A 484 14.16 -22.91 -61.45
CA GLY A 484 14.11 -21.74 -62.33
C GLY A 484 13.62 -20.47 -61.62
N PHE A 485 12.48 -20.56 -60.91
CA PHE A 485 11.97 -19.46 -60.09
C PHE A 485 12.90 -19.11 -58.92
N SER A 486 13.61 -20.08 -58.36
CA SER A 486 14.61 -19.84 -57.31
C SER A 486 15.77 -18.98 -57.82
N PHE A 487 16.35 -19.30 -58.99
CA PHE A 487 17.37 -18.44 -59.60
C PHE A 487 16.82 -17.05 -59.98
N LEU A 488 15.57 -16.98 -60.47
CA LEU A 488 14.94 -15.72 -60.87
C LEU A 488 14.73 -14.74 -59.71
N PHE A 489 14.24 -15.21 -58.55
CA PHE A 489 13.85 -14.34 -57.44
C PHE A 489 14.89 -14.21 -56.32
N SER A 490 15.76 -15.20 -56.09
CA SER A 490 16.62 -15.22 -54.90
C SER A 490 17.62 -14.06 -54.82
N TRP A 491 18.12 -13.56 -55.96
CA TRP A 491 19.05 -12.42 -55.98
C TRP A 491 18.34 -11.10 -55.61
N VAL A 492 17.08 -10.93 -56.03
CA VAL A 492 16.19 -9.82 -55.66
C VAL A 492 15.85 -9.89 -54.17
N LEU A 493 15.43 -11.07 -53.71
CA LEU A 493 15.11 -11.32 -52.30
C LEU A 493 16.31 -11.02 -51.39
N MET A 494 17.51 -11.50 -51.75
CA MET A 494 18.72 -11.21 -50.98
C MET A 494 19.09 -9.72 -51.00
N GLY A 495 18.95 -9.04 -52.14
CA GLY A 495 19.22 -7.60 -52.24
C GLY A 495 18.32 -6.77 -51.33
N VAL A 496 17.01 -7.07 -51.35
CA VAL A 496 16.02 -6.42 -50.48
C VAL A 496 16.26 -6.75 -49.00
N ILE A 497 16.53 -8.01 -48.67
CA ILE A 497 16.83 -8.42 -47.28
C ILE A 497 18.12 -7.76 -46.78
N THR A 498 19.15 -7.64 -47.62
CA THR A 498 20.42 -6.98 -47.25
C THR A 498 20.20 -5.50 -46.92
N ALA A 499 19.38 -4.80 -47.71
CA ALA A 499 19.00 -3.41 -47.43
C ALA A 499 18.15 -3.28 -46.15
N LEU A 500 17.14 -4.15 -45.96
CA LEU A 500 16.28 -4.15 -44.77
C LEU A 500 17.05 -4.51 -43.49
N PHE A 501 18.02 -5.42 -43.56
CA PHE A 501 18.92 -5.76 -42.46
C PHE A 501 19.84 -4.59 -42.10
N LEU A 502 20.49 -3.97 -43.09
CA LEU A 502 21.38 -2.84 -42.86
C LEU A 502 20.64 -1.66 -42.22
N VAL A 503 19.46 -1.28 -42.74
CA VAL A 503 18.66 -0.19 -42.17
C VAL A 503 18.04 -0.60 -40.83
N GLY A 504 17.35 -1.74 -40.77
CA GLY A 504 16.58 -2.15 -39.59
C GLY A 504 17.44 -2.56 -38.39
N GLY A 505 18.57 -3.22 -38.62
CA GLY A 505 19.51 -3.58 -37.55
C GLY A 505 20.29 -2.37 -37.02
N SER A 506 20.69 -1.44 -37.89
CA SER A 506 21.30 -0.17 -37.46
C SER A 506 20.31 0.66 -36.64
N LEU A 507 19.05 0.75 -37.06
CA LEU A 507 18.00 1.43 -36.29
C LEU A 507 17.79 0.79 -34.91
N GLU A 508 17.79 -0.54 -34.82
CA GLU A 508 17.65 -1.22 -33.53
C GLU A 508 18.81 -0.89 -32.58
N LYS A 509 20.06 -0.98 -33.07
CA LYS A 509 21.27 -0.80 -32.25
C LYS A 509 21.64 0.66 -31.96
N LEU A 510 21.35 1.59 -32.86
CA LEU A 510 21.67 3.02 -32.70
C LEU A 510 20.49 3.85 -32.15
N VAL A 511 19.26 3.35 -32.28
CA VAL A 511 18.05 4.10 -31.88
C VAL A 511 17.19 3.35 -30.87
N CYS A 512 16.65 2.17 -31.20
CA CYS A 512 15.67 1.49 -30.33
C CYS A 512 16.24 1.11 -28.94
N GLU A 513 17.34 0.36 -28.92
CA GLU A 513 17.97 -0.14 -27.70
C GLU A 513 18.54 1.02 -26.83
N PRO A 514 19.23 2.04 -27.39
CA PRO A 514 19.64 3.24 -26.64
C PRO A 514 18.48 4.14 -26.17
N PHE A 515 17.32 4.11 -26.82
CA PHE A 515 16.12 4.84 -26.40
C PHE A 515 15.42 4.12 -25.23
N GLN A 516 15.26 2.80 -25.32
CA GLN A 516 14.70 1.95 -24.25
C GLN A 516 15.56 1.97 -22.98
N THR A 517 16.90 1.90 -23.13
CA THR A 517 17.87 1.98 -22.03
C THR A 517 18.22 3.42 -21.60
N ARG A 518 17.67 4.42 -22.30
CA ARG A 518 17.88 5.87 -22.11
C ARG A 518 19.30 6.39 -22.35
N GLN A 519 20.23 5.58 -22.85
CA GLN A 519 21.60 5.98 -23.18
C GLN A 519 21.63 7.12 -24.21
N LEU A 520 20.71 7.12 -25.19
CA LEU A 520 20.56 8.21 -26.16
C LEU A 520 20.33 9.57 -25.47
N PHE A 521 19.45 9.61 -24.46
CA PHE A 521 19.14 10.84 -23.73
C PHE A 521 20.27 11.30 -22.80
N LYS A 522 21.16 10.39 -22.36
CA LYS A 522 22.39 10.75 -21.63
C LYS A 522 23.39 11.48 -22.53
N GLY A 523 23.53 11.06 -23.79
CA GLY A 523 24.36 11.75 -24.77
C GLY A 523 23.85 13.17 -25.09
N PHE A 524 22.54 13.33 -25.28
CA PHE A 524 21.92 14.63 -25.59
C PHE A 524 21.66 15.52 -24.34
N THR A 525 22.51 15.45 -23.31
CA THR A 525 22.39 16.21 -22.03
C THR A 525 22.72 17.71 -22.12
N LEU A 526 22.33 18.37 -23.22
CA LEU A 526 22.31 19.82 -23.35
C LEU A 526 20.90 20.44 -23.27
N ASN A 527 19.84 19.67 -23.56
CA ASN A 527 18.46 20.11 -23.31
C ASN A 527 18.01 19.67 -21.93
N SER A 528 17.61 20.64 -21.08
CA SER A 528 17.07 20.39 -19.74
C SER A 528 15.78 19.58 -19.75
N GLU A 529 15.02 19.65 -20.84
CA GLU A 529 13.67 19.12 -21.03
C GLU A 529 13.57 17.60 -20.76
N PHE A 530 14.50 16.80 -21.31
CA PHE A 530 14.44 15.34 -21.15
C PHE A 530 14.69 14.86 -19.72
N LYS A 531 15.45 15.63 -18.91
CA LYS A 531 15.66 15.29 -17.48
C LYS A 531 14.39 15.53 -16.65
N GLN A 532 13.55 16.48 -17.07
CA GLN A 532 12.26 16.75 -16.43
C GLN A 532 11.29 15.58 -16.65
N LEU A 533 11.32 14.97 -17.84
CA LEU A 533 10.46 13.83 -18.19
C LEU A 533 10.79 12.56 -17.37
N ASP A 534 12.05 12.36 -16.98
CA ASP A 534 12.43 11.23 -16.12
C ASP A 534 11.91 11.40 -14.68
N ASN A 535 12.02 12.62 -14.12
CA ASN A 535 11.41 12.97 -12.83
C ASN A 535 9.91 12.67 -12.79
N CYS A 536 9.18 12.89 -13.89
CA CYS A 536 7.75 12.58 -13.98
C CYS A 536 7.47 11.07 -13.92
N LYS A 537 8.34 10.20 -14.48
CA LYS A 537 8.18 8.74 -14.38
C LYS A 537 8.50 8.21 -12.97
N ASP A 538 9.40 8.87 -12.24
CA ASP A 538 9.63 8.65 -10.80
C ASP A 538 8.43 9.11 -9.92
N ASN A 539 7.29 9.48 -10.53
CA ASN A 539 6.09 10.02 -9.87
C ASN A 539 6.36 11.28 -9.03
N ARG A 540 7.37 12.09 -9.43
CA ARG A 540 7.66 13.38 -8.77
C ARG A 540 6.73 14.46 -9.31
N GLY A 541 6.16 15.26 -8.42
CA GLY A 541 5.29 16.37 -8.78
C GLY A 541 5.96 17.39 -9.72
N ILE A 542 5.18 17.95 -10.66
CA ILE A 542 5.68 18.77 -11.76
C ILE A 542 6.54 19.96 -11.33
N TYR A 543 6.25 20.56 -10.17
CA TYR A 543 7.01 21.66 -9.59
C TYR A 543 8.51 21.30 -9.41
N SER A 544 8.77 20.12 -8.83
CA SER A 544 10.11 19.56 -8.68
C SER A 544 10.66 18.98 -9.99
N ALA A 545 9.79 18.42 -10.83
CA ALA A 545 10.21 17.79 -12.08
C ALA A 545 10.76 18.79 -13.11
N LEU A 546 10.06 19.92 -13.31
CA LEU A 546 10.45 21.00 -14.23
C LEU A 546 11.53 21.94 -13.67
N HIS A 547 11.89 21.83 -12.38
CA HIS A 547 12.66 22.83 -11.63
C HIS A 547 12.00 24.22 -11.58
N LEU A 548 10.69 24.27 -11.32
CA LEU A 548 9.97 25.54 -11.14
C LEU A 548 10.45 26.29 -9.89
N ASP A 549 11.16 25.64 -8.96
CA ASP A 549 11.85 26.27 -7.83
C ASP A 549 12.77 27.44 -8.22
N LYS A 550 13.35 27.38 -9.42
CA LYS A 550 14.25 28.42 -9.96
C LYS A 550 13.53 29.57 -10.63
N ILE A 551 12.29 29.36 -11.05
CA ILE A 551 11.43 30.38 -11.67
C ILE A 551 10.59 31.06 -10.59
N PHE A 552 10.12 30.28 -9.61
CA PHE A 552 9.25 30.71 -8.53
C PHE A 552 9.45 29.80 -7.30
N ASN A 553 10.07 30.31 -6.24
CA ASN A 553 10.35 29.57 -5.02
C ASN A 553 9.14 29.59 -4.05
N ILE A 554 8.30 28.57 -4.10
CA ILE A 554 7.10 28.42 -3.24
C ILE A 554 7.50 28.27 -1.77
N SER A 555 8.58 27.55 -1.47
CA SER A 555 9.05 27.31 -0.10
C SER A 555 9.57 28.55 0.61
N ALA A 556 9.89 29.64 -0.10
CA ALA A 556 10.15 30.94 0.51
C ALA A 556 8.88 31.58 1.12
N PHE A 557 7.70 31.31 0.54
CA PHE A 557 6.41 31.90 0.95
C PHE A 557 5.58 30.98 1.84
N LEU A 558 5.62 29.65 1.62
CA LEU A 558 4.99 28.65 2.51
C LEU A 558 5.79 28.39 3.81
N ASN A 559 6.76 29.25 4.14
CA ASN A 559 7.55 29.11 5.36
C ASN A 559 6.73 29.51 6.59
N THR A 560 6.00 28.55 7.15
CA THR A 560 5.14 28.72 8.35
C THR A 560 5.88 29.27 9.57
N SER A 561 7.22 29.16 9.65
CA SER A 561 8.01 29.77 10.74
C SER A 561 8.03 31.30 10.72
N VAL A 562 7.69 31.93 9.58
CA VAL A 562 7.48 33.39 9.50
C VAL A 562 6.19 33.75 10.22
N TYR A 563 5.07 33.18 9.77
CA TYR A 563 3.73 33.51 10.29
C TYR A 563 3.54 33.07 11.75
N SER A 564 3.97 31.85 12.11
CA SER A 564 3.85 31.36 13.48
C SER A 564 4.61 32.25 14.48
N LYS A 565 5.77 32.79 14.09
CA LYS A 565 6.55 33.72 14.94
C LYS A 565 5.86 35.07 15.14
N TYR A 566 5.06 35.55 14.20
CA TYR A 566 4.22 36.74 14.40
C TYR A 566 3.02 36.45 15.30
N VAL A 567 2.38 35.28 15.15
CA VAL A 567 1.28 34.85 16.04
C VAL A 567 1.79 34.62 17.47
N SER A 568 2.88 33.88 17.65
CA SER A 568 3.49 33.66 18.98
C SER A 568 3.81 34.97 19.69
N ARG A 569 4.40 35.96 19.00
CA ARG A 569 4.68 37.29 19.57
C ARG A 569 3.43 38.04 20.07
N LYS A 570 2.25 37.81 19.49
CA LYS A 570 0.98 38.38 19.98
C LYS A 570 0.54 37.74 21.28
N PHE A 571 0.83 36.44 21.49
CA PHE A 571 0.51 35.70 22.71
C PHE A 571 1.61 35.72 23.78
N GLU A 572 2.89 35.93 23.42
CA GLU A 572 4.02 36.03 24.37
C GLU A 572 3.84 37.17 25.41
N GLY A 573 3.14 38.25 25.04
CA GLY A 573 2.81 39.35 25.93
C GLY A 573 1.53 39.15 26.77
N MET A 574 0.78 38.06 26.54
CA MET A 574 -0.52 37.84 27.17
C MET A 574 -0.39 37.48 28.65
N LYS A 575 -1.08 38.22 29.51
CA LYS A 575 -1.19 37.93 30.95
C LYS A 575 -2.66 38.08 31.34
N VAL A 576 -3.27 36.97 31.75
CA VAL A 576 -4.62 36.97 32.34
C VAL A 576 -4.48 37.43 33.80
N ASP A 577 -5.25 38.45 34.17
CA ASP A 577 -5.36 38.94 35.54
C ASP A 577 -6.52 38.24 36.25
N LEU A 578 -6.18 37.30 37.12
CA LEU A 578 -7.13 36.48 37.88
C LEU A 578 -7.62 37.18 39.16
N ARG A 579 -7.18 38.41 39.46
CA ARG A 579 -7.57 39.15 40.69
C ARG A 579 -9.06 39.51 40.77
N GLY A 580 -9.81 39.35 39.67
CA GLY A 580 -11.27 39.47 39.66
C GLY A 580 -12.01 38.25 40.24
N ILE A 581 -11.33 37.10 40.41
CA ILE A 581 -11.94 35.88 40.96
C ILE A 581 -11.92 35.97 42.50
N ILE A 582 -13.11 36.03 43.12
CA ILE A 582 -13.28 36.12 44.56
C ILE A 582 -13.81 34.78 45.08
N LEU A 583 -12.89 33.94 45.58
CA LEU A 583 -13.22 32.59 46.06
C LEU A 583 -13.94 32.59 47.42
N LEU A 584 -13.67 33.58 48.27
CA LEU A 584 -14.33 33.74 49.57
C LEU A 584 -14.30 35.22 49.96
N GLU A 585 -15.47 35.79 50.22
CA GLU A 585 -15.60 37.17 50.70
C GLU A 585 -15.03 37.31 52.12
N SER A 586 -14.65 38.53 52.53
CA SER A 586 -14.07 38.79 53.86
C SER A 586 -14.99 38.38 55.02
N GLU A 587 -16.30 38.43 54.79
CA GLU A 587 -17.35 37.98 55.69
C GLU A 587 -17.29 36.47 55.93
N GLY A 588 -17.30 35.65 54.87
CA GLY A 588 -17.16 34.18 54.97
C GLY A 588 -15.83 33.76 55.60
N LYS A 589 -14.74 34.49 55.32
CA LYS A 589 -13.46 34.28 56.01
C LYS A 589 -13.56 34.59 57.51
N GLN A 590 -14.22 35.69 57.88
CA GLN A 590 -14.40 36.06 59.29
C GLN A 590 -15.33 35.07 60.01
N ASN A 591 -16.36 34.57 59.35
CA ASN A 591 -17.27 33.54 59.87
C ASN A 591 -16.52 32.24 60.22
N LEU A 592 -15.70 31.71 59.31
CA LEU A 592 -14.81 30.57 59.58
C LEU A 592 -13.89 30.81 60.78
N ILE A 593 -13.34 32.03 60.91
CA ILE A 593 -12.50 32.41 62.06
C ILE A 593 -13.32 32.48 63.35
N SER A 594 -14.55 32.98 63.33
CA SER A 594 -15.45 33.01 64.49
C SER A 594 -15.84 31.60 64.94
N PHE A 595 -16.07 30.65 64.02
CA PHE A 595 -16.33 29.25 64.37
C PHE A 595 -15.20 28.62 65.19
N THR A 596 -13.93 28.93 64.88
CA THR A 596 -12.78 28.45 65.67
C THR A 596 -12.68 29.05 67.09
N LYS A 597 -13.52 30.03 67.44
CA LYS A 597 -13.53 30.73 68.74
C LYS A 597 -14.77 30.42 69.59
N THR A 598 -15.62 29.51 69.13
CA THR A 598 -16.81 29.02 69.85
C THR A 598 -16.47 28.32 71.17
N GLY A 599 -15.28 27.71 71.28
CA GLY A 599 -14.87 26.91 72.44
C GLY A 599 -15.32 25.44 72.39
N ILE A 600 -15.83 24.96 71.25
CA ILE A 600 -16.23 23.55 71.07
C ILE A 600 -15.03 22.61 71.25
N ASN A 601 -13.84 23.04 70.83
CA ASN A 601 -12.57 22.35 71.02
C ASN A 601 -12.08 22.30 72.49
N GLU A 602 -12.79 22.98 73.41
CA GLU A 602 -12.50 23.00 74.85
C GLU A 602 -13.50 22.12 75.64
N ILE A 603 -14.49 21.52 74.96
CA ILE A 603 -15.41 20.54 75.55
C ILE A 603 -14.66 19.22 75.75
N ASP A 604 -14.68 18.69 76.97
CA ASP A 604 -14.08 17.39 77.30
C ASP A 604 -14.95 16.22 76.80
N PHE A 605 -14.97 16.03 75.48
CA PHE A 605 -15.63 14.88 74.83
C PHE A 605 -15.09 13.53 75.32
N ALA A 606 -13.88 13.46 75.90
CA ALA A 606 -13.38 12.23 76.50
C ALA A 606 -14.15 11.89 77.79
N ALA A 607 -14.48 12.87 78.63
CA ALA A 607 -15.36 12.68 79.78
C ALA A 607 -16.78 12.22 79.37
N TYR A 608 -17.40 12.85 78.36
CA TYR A 608 -18.71 12.38 77.85
C TYR A 608 -18.63 10.95 77.29
N LEU A 609 -17.59 10.63 76.51
CA LEU A 609 -17.42 9.29 75.93
C LEU A 609 -17.07 8.25 77.00
N GLU A 610 -16.31 8.57 78.04
CA GLU A 610 -16.07 7.65 79.15
C GLU A 610 -17.38 7.39 79.91
N GLU A 611 -18.20 8.41 80.14
CA GLU A 611 -19.47 8.30 80.86
C GLU A 611 -20.57 7.58 80.06
N VAL A 612 -20.53 7.66 78.72
CA VAL A 612 -21.49 6.98 77.81
C VAL A 612 -21.04 5.57 77.42
N ASN A 613 -19.73 5.27 77.35
CA ASN A 613 -19.24 3.90 77.15
C ASN A 613 -19.34 3.03 78.42
N LYS A 614 -19.62 3.63 79.59
CA LYS A 614 -20.15 2.90 80.75
C LYS A 614 -21.56 2.42 80.40
N GLY A 615 -21.72 1.12 80.22
CA GLY A 615 -23.02 0.52 79.87
C GLY A 615 -24.14 0.97 80.81
N VAL A 616 -25.30 1.32 80.23
CA VAL A 616 -26.44 2.01 80.87
C VAL A 616 -26.79 1.45 82.27
N THR A 617 -26.66 0.13 82.43
CA THR A 617 -26.58 -0.52 83.74
C THR A 617 -25.29 -1.34 83.86
N ARG A 618 -24.79 -1.52 85.09
CA ARG A 618 -23.53 -2.26 85.39
C ARG A 618 -23.51 -3.74 84.99
N ILE A 619 -24.58 -4.24 84.39
CA ILE A 619 -24.85 -5.62 84.00
C ILE A 619 -25.63 -5.61 82.69
N ASN A 620 -25.44 -6.62 81.84
CA ASN A 620 -26.30 -6.81 80.68
C ASN A 620 -27.73 -7.06 81.16
N LEU A 621 -28.62 -6.15 80.78
CA LEU A 621 -30.05 -6.19 81.07
C LEU A 621 -30.67 -7.53 80.66
N VAL A 622 -30.39 -8.01 79.44
CA VAL A 622 -30.91 -9.28 78.91
C VAL A 622 -30.55 -10.49 79.80
N ASP A 623 -29.37 -10.44 80.43
CA ASP A 623 -28.83 -11.54 81.23
C ASP A 623 -29.30 -11.46 82.69
N PHE A 624 -29.40 -10.27 83.28
CA PHE A 624 -29.89 -10.12 84.65
C PHE A 624 -31.36 -10.54 84.78
N ALA A 625 -32.19 -10.17 83.80
CA ALA A 625 -33.57 -10.66 83.68
C ALA A 625 -33.65 -12.19 83.74
N SER A 626 -32.79 -12.84 82.95
CA SER A 626 -32.71 -14.31 82.86
C SER A 626 -32.35 -14.98 84.20
N GLN A 627 -31.61 -14.29 85.08
CA GLN A 627 -31.18 -14.82 86.37
C GLN A 627 -32.24 -14.64 87.48
N LEU A 628 -32.98 -13.54 87.48
CA LEU A 628 -34.02 -13.28 88.49
C LEU A 628 -35.19 -14.27 88.36
N ASP A 629 -35.63 -14.54 87.13
CA ASP A 629 -36.64 -15.58 86.82
C ASP A 629 -36.21 -16.96 87.36
N ALA A 630 -34.94 -17.34 87.13
CA ALA A 630 -34.40 -18.66 87.48
C ALA A 630 -34.23 -18.89 88.99
N GLN A 631 -34.07 -17.82 89.79
CA GLN A 631 -34.09 -17.90 91.25
C GLN A 631 -35.52 -17.91 91.80
N ALA A 632 -36.45 -17.17 91.17
CA ALA A 632 -37.85 -17.19 91.55
C ALA A 632 -38.50 -18.58 91.38
N ASP A 633 -38.17 -19.32 90.32
CA ASP A 633 -38.68 -20.68 90.07
C ASP A 633 -38.34 -21.71 91.16
N GLN A 634 -37.32 -21.45 91.98
CA GLN A 634 -36.86 -22.38 93.03
C GLN A 634 -37.63 -22.25 94.35
N LEU A 635 -38.45 -21.20 94.49
CA LEU A 635 -39.30 -20.98 95.66
C LEU A 635 -40.61 -21.79 95.57
N PHE A 636 -41.28 -21.97 96.71
CA PHE A 636 -42.63 -22.54 96.74
C PHE A 636 -43.63 -21.65 96.00
N LYS A 637 -44.60 -22.27 95.31
CA LYS A 637 -45.68 -21.57 94.61
C LYS A 637 -46.52 -20.76 95.60
N GLY A 638 -46.44 -19.44 95.50
CA GLY A 638 -47.07 -18.48 96.39
C GLY A 638 -46.78 -17.03 95.98
N THR A 639 -47.24 -16.08 96.78
CA THR A 639 -47.15 -14.62 96.52
C THR A 639 -45.74 -14.15 96.20
N LEU A 640 -44.74 -14.64 96.93
CA LEU A 640 -43.34 -14.25 96.77
C LEU A 640 -42.77 -14.62 95.39
N GLN A 641 -43.00 -15.85 94.91
CA GLN A 641 -42.51 -16.32 93.61
C GLN A 641 -43.09 -15.49 92.45
N THR A 642 -44.40 -15.27 92.44
CA THR A 642 -45.09 -14.50 91.39
C THR A 642 -44.61 -13.05 91.34
N SER A 643 -44.32 -12.46 92.51
CA SER A 643 -43.79 -11.09 92.61
C SER A 643 -42.41 -10.94 91.94
N LEU A 644 -41.51 -11.91 92.14
CA LEU A 644 -40.15 -11.84 91.61
C LEU A 644 -40.11 -11.91 90.07
N LYS A 645 -40.86 -12.82 89.44
CA LYS A 645 -40.84 -13.01 87.98
C LYS A 645 -41.36 -11.81 87.18
N GLY A 646 -42.32 -11.07 87.74
CA GLY A 646 -42.86 -9.86 87.09
C GLY A 646 -41.83 -8.78 86.79
N HIS A 647 -40.67 -8.79 87.47
CA HIS A 647 -39.61 -7.80 87.32
C HIS A 647 -38.61 -8.13 86.18
N ALA A 648 -38.60 -9.35 85.63
CA ALA A 648 -37.59 -9.80 84.67
C ALA A 648 -37.92 -9.44 83.21
N ASN A 649 -39.17 -9.63 82.77
CA ASN A 649 -39.46 -9.70 81.33
C ASN A 649 -39.41 -8.34 80.59
N THR A 650 -39.48 -7.23 81.34
CA THR A 650 -39.46 -5.82 80.87
C THR A 650 -38.19 -5.43 80.09
N ILE A 651 -37.18 -6.29 80.05
CA ILE A 651 -35.78 -5.88 79.99
C ILE A 651 -35.08 -6.20 78.63
N ARG A 652 -35.65 -7.00 77.73
CA ARG A 652 -34.93 -7.59 76.56
C ARG A 652 -34.97 -6.87 75.19
N GLN A 653 -35.72 -5.79 74.98
CA GLN A 653 -36.20 -5.35 73.65
C GLN A 653 -35.29 -4.40 72.77
N ILE A 654 -33.94 -4.56 72.62
CA ILE A 654 -33.03 -3.41 72.26
C ILE A 654 -31.74 -3.64 71.26
N HIS A 655 -31.68 -3.97 69.88
CA HIS A 655 -30.40 -4.61 69.18
C HIS A 655 -29.65 -4.72 67.68
N ILE A 656 -29.94 -4.44 66.33
CA ILE A 656 -29.22 -5.11 65.06
C ILE A 656 -28.70 -4.31 63.72
N GLN A 657 -27.76 -4.78 62.76
CA GLN A 657 -27.16 -4.11 61.45
C GLN A 657 -26.74 -4.80 59.99
N GLN A 658 -25.49 -4.68 59.31
CA GLN A 658 -25.06 -4.36 57.80
C GLN A 658 -24.53 -5.33 56.57
N VAL A 659 -23.63 -4.92 55.55
CA VAL A 659 -23.44 -5.33 54.01
C VAL A 659 -21.99 -5.42 53.22
N ILE A 660 -21.77 -5.70 51.84
CA ILE A 660 -20.39 -5.99 51.10
C ILE A 660 -19.77 -5.53 49.59
N PRO A 661 -19.61 -6.21 48.34
CA PRO A 661 -18.38 -6.23 47.33
C PRO A 661 -18.39 -6.06 45.68
N LEU A 662 -17.26 -6.07 44.81
CA LEU A 662 -17.16 -5.91 43.23
C LEU A 662 -15.79 -6.17 42.29
N GLU A 663 -15.78 -6.16 40.86
CA GLU A 663 -14.75 -5.80 39.69
C GLU A 663 -14.09 -6.67 38.43
N GLN A 664 -13.33 -6.12 37.35
CA GLN A 664 -13.07 -6.59 35.86
C GLN A 664 -11.69 -6.29 34.95
N SER A 665 -11.45 -6.66 33.59
CA SER A 665 -10.27 -6.30 32.58
C SER A 665 -10.14 -6.82 31.01
N MET A 666 -9.21 -6.37 30.02
CA MET A 666 -8.78 -6.88 28.55
C MET A 666 -7.69 -6.04 27.63
N LYS A 667 -7.12 -6.11 26.31
CA LYS A 667 -7.01 -6.79 24.88
C LYS A 667 -5.80 -6.35 23.81
N TYR A 668 -5.59 -6.82 22.48
CA TYR A 668 -4.38 -6.65 21.44
C TYR A 668 -4.63 -6.72 19.80
N VAL A 669 -3.85 -6.73 18.60
CA VAL A 669 -2.44 -6.62 17.86
C VAL A 669 -2.43 -6.58 16.18
N LYS A 670 -1.33 -6.60 15.23
CA LYS A 670 -1.33 -6.53 13.61
C LYS A 670 -0.05 -6.52 12.47
N ALA A 671 -0.08 -6.33 11.03
CA ALA A 671 0.99 -6.27 9.77
C ALA A 671 0.55 -6.33 8.11
N ARG A 672 1.08 -6.47 6.77
CA ARG A 672 2.20 -6.72 5.63
C ARG A 672 1.79 -6.34 4.03
N VAL A 673 2.26 -6.50 2.66
CA VAL A 673 3.36 -6.93 1.56
C VAL A 673 3.15 -6.56 -0.10
N SER A 674 4.02 -6.73 -1.24
CA SER A 674 3.86 -6.41 -2.84
C SER A 674 4.90 -6.79 -4.12
N LEU A 675 4.70 -6.62 -5.54
CA LEU A 675 5.47 -7.15 -6.87
C LEU A 675 5.55 -6.45 -8.43
N PRO A 676 6.23 -6.95 -9.61
CA PRO A 676 6.69 -6.29 -11.02
C PRO A 676 6.47 -6.83 -12.61
N VAL A 677 7.23 -6.48 -13.79
CA VAL A 677 6.91 -6.53 -15.39
C VAL A 677 7.97 -6.80 -16.69
N ILE A 678 7.72 -6.60 -18.09
CA ILE A 678 8.43 -7.16 -19.46
C ILE A 678 8.73 -6.37 -20.93
N ALA A 679 8.97 -6.96 -22.23
CA ALA A 679 9.70 -6.46 -23.58
C ALA A 679 9.29 -6.75 -25.19
N ASN A 680 10.12 -6.64 -26.36
CA ASN A 680 9.85 -6.26 -27.91
C ASN A 680 10.63 -6.84 -29.31
N THR A 681 10.14 -6.88 -30.67
CA THR A 681 10.87 -7.18 -32.10
C THR A 681 10.20 -7.26 -33.62
N PHE A 682 10.91 -7.56 -34.83
CA PHE A 682 10.46 -8.05 -36.27
C PHE A 682 11.33 -8.98 -37.24
N TRP A 683 12.46 -8.55 -37.85
CA TRP A 683 12.96 -9.00 -39.20
C TRP A 683 13.71 -10.34 -39.32
N PHE A 684 14.09 -10.99 -38.21
CA PHE A 684 14.92 -12.20 -38.20
C PHE A 684 14.38 -13.35 -39.08
N GLY A 685 13.06 -13.56 -39.11
CA GLY A 685 12.44 -14.70 -39.80
C GLY A 685 12.65 -14.75 -41.31
N LEU A 686 12.63 -13.60 -42.01
CA LEU A 686 12.73 -13.57 -43.47
C LEU A 686 14.15 -13.85 -43.97
N GLY A 687 15.17 -13.37 -43.23
CA GLY A 687 16.58 -13.60 -43.55
C GLY A 687 16.96 -15.07 -43.53
N CYS A 688 16.42 -15.83 -42.56
CA CYS A 688 16.62 -17.27 -42.48
C CYS A 688 16.12 -18.03 -43.72
N SER A 689 14.91 -17.75 -44.20
CA SER A 689 14.32 -18.48 -45.34
C SER A 689 15.15 -18.37 -46.62
N THR A 690 15.67 -17.18 -46.94
CA THR A 690 16.38 -16.94 -48.21
C THR A 690 17.74 -17.65 -48.28
N LEU A 691 18.42 -17.86 -47.15
CA LEU A 691 19.67 -18.64 -47.10
C LEU A 691 19.44 -20.12 -47.44
N PHE A 692 18.29 -20.70 -47.07
CA PHE A 692 17.96 -22.09 -47.38
C PHE A 692 17.50 -22.33 -48.84
N LEU A 693 17.31 -21.28 -49.65
CA LEU A 693 17.05 -21.43 -51.08
C LEU A 693 18.26 -22.02 -51.85
N LEU A 694 19.50 -21.73 -51.43
CA LEU A 694 20.69 -22.34 -52.06
C LEU A 694 20.76 -23.88 -51.93
N PRO A 695 20.68 -24.48 -50.73
CA PRO A 695 20.62 -25.94 -50.63
C PRO A 695 19.36 -26.50 -51.29
N SER A 696 18.22 -25.79 -51.25
CA SER A 696 17.00 -26.22 -51.97
C SER A 696 17.24 -26.33 -53.49
N ILE A 697 17.89 -25.35 -54.14
CA ILE A 697 18.27 -25.42 -55.56
C ILE A 697 19.12 -26.68 -55.84
N ILE A 698 20.19 -26.89 -55.05
CA ILE A 698 21.13 -27.99 -55.27
C ILE A 698 20.41 -29.35 -55.10
N LEU A 699 19.60 -29.48 -54.05
CA LEU A 699 18.82 -30.68 -53.77
C LEU A 699 17.76 -30.94 -54.85
N SER A 700 17.01 -29.93 -55.29
CA SER A 700 16.01 -30.06 -56.37
C SER A 700 16.63 -30.46 -57.70
N VAL A 701 17.78 -29.86 -58.11
CA VAL A 701 18.48 -30.26 -59.34
C VAL A 701 18.97 -31.71 -59.28
N LYS A 702 19.50 -32.15 -58.13
CA LYS A 702 19.96 -33.53 -57.94
C LYS A 702 18.79 -34.52 -57.88
N LEU A 703 17.68 -34.14 -57.22
CA LEU A 703 16.51 -35.00 -57.04
C LEU A 703 15.67 -35.14 -58.31
N ALA A 704 15.54 -34.09 -59.12
CA ALA A 704 14.77 -34.11 -60.36
C ALA A 704 15.25 -35.20 -61.34
N LYS A 705 16.56 -35.51 -61.40
CA LYS A 705 17.11 -36.62 -62.21
C LYS A 705 16.55 -38.00 -61.83
N PHE A 706 15.99 -38.19 -60.63
CA PHE A 706 15.38 -39.45 -60.20
C PHE A 706 13.87 -39.55 -60.45
N TYR A 707 13.22 -38.49 -60.93
CA TYR A 707 11.78 -38.45 -61.21
C TYR A 707 11.46 -38.14 -62.68
N ARG A 708 12.25 -37.27 -63.35
CA ARG A 708 12.12 -36.99 -64.79
C ARG A 708 12.37 -38.27 -65.61
N ARG A 709 11.65 -38.46 -66.71
CA ARG A 709 11.97 -39.50 -67.70
C ARG A 709 13.30 -39.16 -68.37
N MET A 710 14.12 -40.19 -68.59
CA MET A 710 15.45 -40.09 -69.18
C MET A 710 15.44 -40.62 -70.61
N ASP A 711 16.33 -40.16 -71.47
CA ASP A 711 16.40 -40.59 -72.88
C ASP A 711 17.39 -41.77 -73.07
N THR A 712 18.38 -41.91 -72.17
CA THR A 712 19.30 -43.06 -72.14
C THR A 712 19.65 -43.48 -70.71
N GLU A 713 20.05 -44.74 -70.54
CA GLU A 713 20.43 -45.35 -69.26
C GLU A 713 21.58 -46.35 -69.44
N ASP A 714 22.45 -46.46 -68.44
CA ASP A 714 23.52 -47.48 -68.41
C ASP A 714 22.90 -48.86 -68.09
N VAL A 715 22.74 -49.71 -69.10
CA VAL A 715 22.41 -51.13 -68.90
C VAL A 715 23.64 -51.85 -68.34
N TYR A 716 23.63 -52.07 -67.03
CA TYR A 716 24.48 -53.06 -66.39
C TYR A 716 23.73 -54.40 -66.37
N ASP A 717 24.02 -55.25 -67.35
CA ASP A 717 23.63 -56.66 -67.27
C ASP A 717 24.40 -57.31 -66.10
N ASP A 718 23.70 -57.71 -65.04
CA ASP A 718 24.20 -58.63 -64.02
C ASP A 718 24.26 -60.05 -64.62
N ILE A 719 25.16 -60.27 -65.60
CA ILE A 719 25.34 -61.55 -66.29
C ILE A 719 25.86 -62.60 -65.28
N PRO A 720 25.13 -63.70 -65.03
CA PRO A 720 25.66 -64.80 -64.22
C PRO A 720 26.78 -65.52 -64.99
N THR A 721 27.97 -65.56 -64.41
CA THR A 721 29.18 -66.09 -65.07
C THR A 721 29.26 -67.62 -65.06
N TYR A 722 28.66 -68.28 -66.06
CA TYR A 722 28.94 -69.65 -66.55
C TYR A 722 28.23 -69.82 -67.92
N ASP A 723 28.74 -70.53 -68.93
CA ASP A 723 30.09 -71.00 -69.26
C ASP A 723 30.09 -71.28 -70.78
N THR A 724 31.18 -71.00 -71.51
CA THR A 724 31.33 -71.45 -72.91
C THR A 724 32.79 -71.45 -73.36
N MET A 725 33.31 -72.65 -73.63
CA MET A 725 34.72 -72.89 -73.93
C MET A 725 35.03 -72.75 -75.43
N THR A 726 36.18 -72.14 -75.77
CA THR A 726 36.73 -71.96 -77.13
C THR A 726 35.93 -70.97 -78.02
N ARG A 727 36.52 -70.14 -78.88
CA ARG A 727 37.70 -70.37 -79.74
C ARG A 727 38.34 -69.04 -80.21
N PHE A 728 39.63 -68.85 -79.94
CA PHE A 728 40.47 -67.78 -80.54
C PHE A 728 40.78 -68.12 -82.03
N PRO A 729 41.03 -67.15 -82.95
CA PRO A 729 42.19 -66.24 -82.82
C PRO A 729 42.09 -64.78 -83.34
N ARG A 730 42.88 -63.94 -82.65
CA ARG A 730 43.65 -62.76 -83.11
C ARG A 730 42.93 -61.55 -83.74
N ALA A 731 43.22 -60.39 -83.14
CA ALA A 731 43.05 -59.07 -83.76
C ALA A 731 44.07 -58.83 -84.88
N SER A 732 43.74 -57.89 -85.77
CA SER A 732 44.68 -57.26 -86.71
C SER A 732 44.67 -55.74 -86.43
N ALA A 733 45.84 -55.13 -86.26
CA ALA A 733 45.97 -53.70 -85.98
C ALA A 733 46.67 -52.95 -87.12
N PRO A 734 46.19 -51.77 -87.51
CA PRO A 734 46.97 -50.75 -88.22
C PRO A 734 47.54 -49.71 -87.22
N PRO A 735 48.40 -48.76 -87.64
CA PRO A 735 48.98 -48.56 -88.98
C PRO A 735 50.53 -48.49 -88.98
N HIS A 736 51.12 -48.42 -90.18
CA HIS A 736 52.30 -47.57 -90.42
C HIS A 736 52.42 -47.24 -91.92
N HIS A 737 52.87 -46.02 -92.25
CA HIS A 737 53.26 -45.63 -93.61
C HIS A 737 54.79 -45.71 -93.77
N ALA A 738 55.25 -46.08 -94.97
CA ALA A 738 56.56 -45.75 -95.53
C ALA A 738 56.54 -45.90 -97.07
N ASP A 739 56.75 -44.77 -97.75
CA ASP A 739 57.34 -44.52 -99.08
C ASP A 739 56.90 -45.25 -100.38
N TRP A 740 56.99 -44.47 -101.47
CA TRP A 740 56.77 -44.75 -102.91
C TRP A 740 55.31 -44.89 -103.39
#